data_AF-A0A226DW97-F1
#
_entry.id   AF-A0A226DW97-F1
#
_cell.length_a   1.000
_cell.length_b   1.000
_cell.length_c   1.000
_cell.angle_alpha   90.00
_cell.angle_beta   90.00
_cell.angle_gamma   90.00
#
_symmetry.space_group_name_H-M   'P 1'
#
loop_
_entity.id
_entity.type
_entity.pdbx_description
1 polymer ?
#
loop_
_entity_poly.entity_id
_entity_poly.type
_entity_poly.pdbx_seq_one_letter_code
_entity_poly.pdbx_strand_id
1 'polypeptide(L)'
;MSDSMTFVPPGTSFPLILVTVRNCEVQIYHDGITSDMFPISGHAPTNILYKINFTQQYARNYLIREFHCKLTFILLTYLTSNTLNYSGEIPYEGEWEYSVHFYYSSFKYSFRQGIPTDNLIIILVTTFTRQDMIALLRKFHRAKWMYLVINGGILYSKLSILCFEGFGSEYEKAQCADYTTDDVISVFGKLARSPKFRRWQILIYDFASKGFYHDLVSEVFRRTNETEVDAIPLNFNDRQSTMTMFSNYIEMFASHVQIPTLVTTNFRGYQFLTCYRQRYLTFGHFIKPFQFEIWGFLGTFVVTLGISITVYLRYSKGLSRIKFSPFLFLISNMCEEGFPVPGKLEKTIFFRTSFGAWILVSVILVNCYNGIMITDLNAPLPGETPSLFKDLLCQGKILTSGDYKMHSPRQLEDPTSDVFFETWGLRRDGISDFLQRDDCFRLLSYTTIDYYLRMKTYEFFNFIWEMGFSYWNKIDEDLIPTQIRVIFTFFSNKQSFEPSSLTEEEAKKAYGKYQIPHLNSSIEKELVACGKSRHYYWLEFYKEDETLGSHPHGISFVRAGDSSIPRSFESLQETGILRRIEAKFHASKYTGRKPVVKERKEIDIYIKMEGGIGTLFISPDVILIVRIQKRGTGGKPLFEKRACQKFKGSVGSHIEKRYNETC
;
A
#
# COMPACT_ATOMS: atom_id res chain seq x y z
N MET A 1 35.74 -77.20 21.33
CA MET A 1 35.37 -76.08 22.23
C MET A 1 36.32 -74.94 21.88
N SER A 2 36.12 -74.19 20.79
CA SER A 2 35.10 -73.15 20.55
C SER A 2 35.10 -72.09 21.64
N ASP A 3 35.75 -70.95 21.35
CA ASP A 3 35.18 -69.64 21.64
C ASP A 3 35.71 -68.64 20.60
N SER A 4 34.86 -68.41 19.61
CA SER A 4 34.96 -67.35 18.62
C SER A 4 34.48 -66.05 19.25
N MET A 5 35.36 -65.06 19.41
CA MET A 5 34.96 -63.67 19.60
C MET A 5 34.27 -63.17 18.33
N THR A 6 32.95 -63.05 18.38
CA THR A 6 32.16 -62.31 17.41
C THR A 6 32.52 -60.83 17.47
N PHE A 7 33.10 -60.32 16.39
CA PHE A 7 33.16 -58.89 16.12
C PHE A 7 31.74 -58.34 15.96
N VAL A 8 31.42 -57.31 16.76
CA VAL A 8 30.24 -56.45 16.58
C VAL A 8 30.31 -55.81 15.19
N PRO A 9 29.23 -55.75 14.41
CA PRO A 9 29.28 -55.12 13.09
C PRO A 9 29.55 -53.61 13.25
N PRO A 10 30.34 -52.99 12.35
CA PRO A 10 30.56 -51.55 12.38
C PRO A 10 29.23 -50.83 12.17
N GLY A 11 28.88 -49.94 13.11
CA GLY A 11 27.70 -49.10 13.00
C GLY A 11 27.70 -48.33 11.68
N THR A 12 26.51 -48.16 11.09
CA THR A 12 26.30 -47.37 9.88
C THR A 12 26.87 -45.97 10.07
N SER A 13 27.90 -45.62 9.29
CA SER A 13 28.49 -44.29 9.34
C SER A 13 27.49 -43.25 8.85
N PHE A 14 27.51 -42.04 9.43
CA PHE A 14 26.66 -40.92 9.01
C PHE A 14 26.55 -40.70 7.48
N PRO A 15 27.64 -40.87 6.69
CA PRO A 15 27.57 -40.83 5.22
C PRO A 15 26.62 -41.87 4.59
N LEU A 16 26.53 -43.08 5.14
CA LEU A 16 25.64 -44.14 4.65
C LEU A 16 24.16 -43.80 4.87
N ILE A 17 23.84 -43.08 5.95
CA ILE A 17 22.48 -42.62 6.25
C ILE A 17 22.03 -41.57 5.22
N LEU A 18 22.92 -40.64 4.86
CA LEU A 18 22.60 -39.57 3.91
C LEU A 18 22.36 -40.10 2.48
N VAL A 19 22.95 -41.24 2.13
CA VAL A 19 22.70 -41.94 0.84
C VAL A 19 21.26 -42.49 0.76
N THR A 20 20.58 -42.69 1.88
CA THR A 20 19.19 -43.20 1.91
C THR A 20 18.13 -42.11 1.70
N VAL A 21 18.51 -40.82 1.75
CA VAL A 21 17.58 -39.69 1.64
C VAL A 21 17.35 -39.31 0.18
N ARG A 22 16.09 -39.12 -0.23
CA ARG A 22 15.72 -38.86 -1.64
C ARG A 22 16.07 -37.42 -2.07
N ASN A 23 16.36 -37.26 -3.36
CA ASN A 23 16.96 -36.07 -4.01
C ASN A 23 16.23 -34.71 -3.92
N CYS A 24 15.15 -34.56 -3.14
CA CYS A 24 14.53 -33.24 -2.84
C CYS A 24 14.10 -33.07 -1.37
N GLU A 25 14.38 -34.05 -0.49
CA GLU A 25 14.06 -33.92 0.94
C GLU A 25 15.18 -33.23 1.70
N VAL A 26 16.42 -33.50 1.31
CA VAL A 26 17.62 -32.95 1.93
C VAL A 26 18.60 -32.55 0.83
N GLN A 27 19.23 -31.38 0.97
CA GLN A 27 20.38 -30.96 0.17
C GLN A 27 21.57 -30.71 1.08
N ILE A 28 22.77 -31.16 0.72
CA ILE A 28 23.95 -31.07 1.60
C ILE A 28 25.06 -30.32 0.89
N TYR A 29 25.59 -29.30 1.55
CA TYR A 29 26.75 -28.54 1.13
C TYR A 29 27.90 -28.82 2.09
N HIS A 30 29.09 -29.15 1.59
CA HIS A 30 30.28 -29.29 2.43
C HIS A 30 31.49 -28.61 1.80
N ASP A 31 32.44 -28.19 2.63
CA ASP A 31 33.64 -27.40 2.28
C ASP A 31 34.75 -28.16 1.51
N GLY A 32 34.49 -29.41 1.13
CA GLY A 32 35.34 -30.20 0.23
C GLY A 32 36.66 -30.72 0.80
N ILE A 33 37.02 -30.48 2.07
CA ILE A 33 38.36 -30.87 2.59
C ILE A 33 38.45 -32.38 2.92
N THR A 34 37.32 -33.08 2.97
CA THR A 34 37.21 -34.54 3.16
C THR A 34 36.14 -35.15 2.26
N SER A 35 36.25 -34.92 0.94
CA SER A 35 35.36 -35.53 -0.07
C SER A 35 35.40 -37.06 -0.09
N ASP A 36 36.35 -37.67 0.61
CA ASP A 36 36.48 -39.10 0.87
C ASP A 36 35.50 -39.61 1.95
N MET A 37 34.99 -38.76 2.84
CA MET A 37 33.95 -39.13 3.80
C MET A 37 32.55 -39.24 3.16
N PHE A 38 32.27 -38.52 2.08
CA PHE A 38 30.98 -38.59 1.38
C PHE A 38 31.21 -39.12 -0.03
N PRO A 39 30.80 -40.38 -0.34
CA PRO A 39 31.00 -40.93 -1.66
C PRO A 39 30.29 -40.05 -2.70
N ILE A 40 31.06 -39.52 -3.66
CA ILE A 40 30.56 -38.78 -4.81
C ILE A 40 29.84 -39.79 -5.74
N SER A 41 28.68 -40.26 -5.34
CA SER A 41 27.81 -41.02 -6.22
C SER A 41 26.97 -40.03 -7.02
N GLY A 42 26.81 -40.26 -8.33
CA GLY A 42 26.10 -39.35 -9.24
C GLY A 42 24.60 -39.12 -8.94
N HIS A 43 24.09 -39.68 -7.83
CA HIS A 43 22.71 -39.56 -7.37
C HIS A 43 22.58 -39.09 -5.92
N ALA A 44 23.68 -38.71 -5.25
CA ALA A 44 23.61 -38.21 -3.87
C ALA A 44 23.15 -36.74 -3.82
N PRO A 45 22.40 -36.32 -2.78
CA PRO A 45 21.96 -34.93 -2.57
C PRO A 45 23.09 -33.94 -2.18
N THR A 46 24.34 -34.32 -2.37
CA THR A 46 25.54 -33.61 -1.91
C THR A 46 26.12 -32.75 -3.02
N ASN A 47 26.16 -31.44 -2.82
CA ASN A 47 26.92 -30.49 -3.64
C ASN A 47 28.18 -30.05 -2.89
N ILE A 48 29.35 -30.17 -3.54
CA ILE A 48 30.62 -29.71 -2.95
C ILE A 48 30.72 -28.19 -3.12
N LEU A 49 30.89 -27.46 -2.01
CA LEU A 49 31.32 -26.07 -2.05
C LEU A 49 32.84 -26.08 -2.24
N TYR A 50 33.31 -25.88 -3.48
CA TYR A 50 34.75 -25.91 -3.76
C TYR A 50 35.54 -24.81 -3.03
N LYS A 51 36.79 -25.14 -2.71
CA LYS A 51 37.82 -24.27 -2.10
C LYS A 51 38.02 -22.99 -2.92
N ILE A 52 37.70 -21.83 -2.34
CA ILE A 52 38.04 -20.52 -2.92
C ILE A 52 39.57 -20.37 -2.84
N ASN A 53 40.23 -20.29 -3.99
CA ASN A 53 41.66 -19.97 -4.05
C ASN A 53 41.82 -18.44 -4.01
N PHE A 54 42.58 -17.93 -3.04
CA PHE A 54 42.61 -16.51 -2.63
C PHE A 54 43.13 -15.52 -3.69
N THR A 55 43.62 -16.00 -4.83
CA THR A 55 44.26 -15.17 -5.86
C THR A 55 43.34 -14.71 -6.98
N GLN A 56 42.06 -15.12 -7.01
CA GLN A 56 41.10 -14.65 -8.02
C GLN A 56 40.09 -13.68 -7.42
N GLN A 57 40.38 -12.39 -7.58
CA GLN A 57 39.58 -11.23 -7.14
C GLN A 57 38.31 -10.98 -7.97
N TYR A 58 37.77 -12.02 -8.63
CA TYR A 58 36.50 -11.98 -9.34
C TYR A 58 35.53 -12.97 -8.70
N ALA A 59 34.74 -12.48 -7.75
CA ALA A 59 33.50 -13.15 -7.37
C ALA A 59 32.55 -13.09 -8.58
N ARG A 60 32.67 -14.05 -9.51
CA ARG A 60 31.56 -14.34 -10.41
C ARG A 60 30.35 -14.66 -9.54
N ASN A 61 29.19 -14.11 -9.89
CA ASN A 61 27.91 -14.47 -9.28
C ASN A 61 27.70 -15.99 -9.40
N TYR A 62 28.09 -16.73 -8.36
CA TYR A 62 27.80 -18.14 -8.27
C TYR A 62 26.31 -18.24 -7.95
N LEU A 63 25.51 -18.44 -9.00
CA LEU A 63 24.11 -18.85 -8.89
C LEU A 63 24.12 -20.26 -8.30
N ILE A 64 24.11 -20.34 -6.97
CA ILE A 64 23.70 -21.54 -6.27
C ILE A 64 22.29 -21.83 -6.80
N ARG A 65 22.07 -23.01 -7.39
CA ARG A 65 20.76 -23.40 -7.94
C ARG A 65 19.69 -23.18 -6.86
N GLU A 66 18.56 -22.60 -7.28
CA GLU A 66 17.44 -22.24 -6.39
C GLU A 66 17.09 -23.38 -5.42
N PHE A 67 17.04 -23.04 -4.13
CA PHE A 67 16.84 -23.95 -3.01
C PHE A 67 15.37 -24.38 -2.95
N HIS A 68 15.05 -25.59 -3.44
CA HIS A 68 13.70 -26.15 -3.36
C HIS A 68 13.57 -27.41 -2.49
N CYS A 69 14.63 -27.78 -1.75
CA CYS A 69 14.57 -28.92 -0.85
C CYS A 69 13.91 -28.56 0.50
N LYS A 70 13.23 -29.54 1.13
CA LYS A 70 12.60 -29.36 2.46
C LYS A 70 13.64 -29.01 3.54
N LEU A 71 14.87 -29.49 3.41
CA LEU A 71 15.95 -29.26 4.35
C LEU A 71 17.26 -29.04 3.60
N THR A 72 18.06 -28.08 4.01
CA THR A 72 19.40 -27.83 3.47
C THR A 72 20.42 -27.88 4.60
N PHE A 73 21.37 -28.82 4.53
CA PHE A 73 22.50 -28.89 5.43
C PHE A 73 23.71 -28.18 4.86
N ILE A 74 24.38 -27.40 5.69
CA ILE A 74 25.75 -26.97 5.44
C ILE A 74 26.63 -27.67 6.46
N LEU A 75 27.39 -28.67 6.02
CA LEU A 75 28.40 -29.36 6.80
C LEU A 75 29.69 -28.56 6.75
N LEU A 76 30.03 -27.93 7.88
CA LEU A 76 31.30 -27.23 8.06
C LEU A 76 32.21 -28.14 8.86
N THR A 77 33.28 -28.63 8.24
CA THR A 77 34.07 -29.73 8.80
C THR A 77 35.43 -29.21 9.23
N TYR A 78 35.55 -28.35 10.26
CA TYR A 78 36.91 -27.89 10.61
C TYR A 78 37.13 -27.48 12.06
N LEU A 79 37.12 -28.49 12.94
CA LEU A 79 37.75 -28.41 14.26
C LEU A 79 38.34 -29.80 14.57
N THR A 80 39.54 -30.07 14.08
CA THR A 80 40.31 -31.26 14.50
C THR A 80 41.19 -30.88 15.68
N SER A 81 41.24 -31.71 16.73
CA SER A 81 42.03 -31.42 17.92
C SER A 81 43.55 -31.37 17.64
N ASN A 82 43.99 -31.93 16.50
CA ASN A 82 45.41 -32.00 16.14
C ASN A 82 46.03 -30.64 15.79
N THR A 83 45.25 -29.62 15.43
CA THR A 83 45.78 -28.28 15.15
C THR A 83 46.10 -27.47 16.41
N LEU A 84 45.71 -27.92 17.61
CA LEU A 84 45.99 -27.25 18.88
C LEU A 84 47.24 -27.77 19.61
N ASN A 85 48.07 -28.60 18.96
CA ASN A 85 49.30 -29.12 19.56
C ASN A 85 50.43 -28.07 19.70
N TYR A 86 50.22 -26.83 19.29
CA TYR A 86 51.11 -25.72 19.62
C TYR A 86 50.66 -25.07 20.94
N SER A 87 51.51 -25.21 21.95
CA SER A 87 51.53 -24.57 23.29
C SER A 87 50.39 -24.82 24.30
N GLY A 88 49.25 -25.43 23.97
CA GLY A 88 48.17 -25.66 24.94
C GLY A 88 47.47 -24.37 25.42
N GLU A 89 47.91 -23.22 24.90
CA GLU A 89 47.20 -21.96 25.03
C GLU A 89 46.28 -21.79 23.81
N ILE A 90 45.02 -21.45 24.09
CA ILE A 90 44.04 -21.17 23.04
C ILE A 90 44.50 -19.91 22.30
N PRO A 91 44.63 -19.92 20.95
CA PRO A 91 45.18 -18.79 20.19
C PRO A 91 44.45 -17.47 20.49
N TYR A 92 45.17 -16.34 20.41
CA TYR A 92 44.60 -15.01 20.61
C TYR A 92 43.55 -14.68 19.52
N GLU A 93 42.59 -13.82 19.85
CA GLU A 93 41.39 -13.49 19.03
C GLU A 93 41.70 -13.17 17.56
N GLY A 94 42.82 -12.50 17.27
CA GLY A 94 43.26 -12.18 15.90
C GLY A 94 43.86 -13.35 15.13
N GLU A 95 44.45 -14.35 15.79
CA GLU A 95 44.97 -15.54 15.12
C GLU A 95 43.84 -16.48 14.69
N TRP A 96 42.70 -16.49 15.38
CA TRP A 96 41.54 -17.29 14.96
C TRP A 96 40.93 -16.83 13.64
N GLU A 97 40.89 -15.52 13.36
CA GLU A 97 40.41 -14.98 12.08
C GLU A 97 41.24 -15.44 10.87
N TYR A 98 42.54 -15.70 11.09
CA TYR A 98 43.47 -16.15 10.05
C TYR A 98 43.68 -17.67 10.03
N SER A 99 43.64 -18.34 11.18
CA SER A 99 44.06 -19.74 11.35
C SER A 99 42.89 -20.72 11.30
N VAL A 100 41.70 -20.28 11.72
CA VAL A 100 40.48 -21.07 11.62
C VAL A 100 39.62 -20.38 10.60
N HIS A 101 39.54 -21.00 9.43
CA HIS A 101 38.77 -20.59 8.26
C HIS A 101 37.25 -20.51 8.53
N PHE A 102 36.82 -19.67 9.47
CA PHE A 102 35.44 -19.24 9.63
C PHE A 102 35.12 -18.21 8.54
N TYR A 103 35.08 -18.67 7.29
CA TYR A 103 34.74 -17.86 6.11
C TYR A 103 33.30 -17.35 6.11
N TYR A 104 32.54 -17.51 7.19
CA TYR A 104 31.15 -17.06 7.25
C TYR A 104 30.99 -15.53 7.18
N SER A 105 32.01 -14.76 7.58
CA SER A 105 31.94 -13.29 7.55
C SER A 105 31.97 -12.71 6.13
N SER A 106 32.65 -13.36 5.16
CA SER A 106 32.80 -12.86 3.78
C SER A 106 31.77 -13.41 2.79
N PHE A 107 31.21 -14.60 3.01
CA PHE A 107 30.07 -15.14 2.24
C PHE A 107 28.75 -14.36 2.43
N LYS A 108 28.72 -13.46 3.43
CA LYS A 108 27.61 -12.55 3.76
C LYS A 108 27.12 -11.69 2.59
N TYR A 109 27.97 -11.38 1.62
CA TYR A 109 27.59 -10.56 0.46
C TYR A 109 26.85 -11.35 -0.63
N SER A 110 27.02 -12.67 -0.70
CA SER A 110 26.46 -13.50 -1.79
C SER A 110 25.11 -14.12 -1.45
N PHE A 111 24.76 -14.29 -0.17
CA PHE A 111 23.47 -14.85 0.28
C PHE A 111 22.34 -13.83 0.43
N ARG A 112 22.54 -12.59 -0.03
CA ARG A 112 21.56 -11.49 0.06
C ARG A 112 20.24 -11.73 -0.69
N GLN A 113 20.10 -12.81 -1.44
CA GLN A 113 18.90 -13.11 -2.21
C GLN A 113 18.45 -14.57 -1.96
N GLY A 114 17.45 -14.76 -1.11
CA GLY A 114 16.44 -15.80 -1.34
C GLY A 114 16.43 -17.09 -0.51
N ILE A 115 17.25 -17.29 0.53
CA ILE A 115 17.14 -18.51 1.36
C ILE A 115 16.19 -18.27 2.54
N PRO A 116 15.04 -18.97 2.62
CA PRO A 116 14.29 -19.04 3.87
C PRO A 116 15.14 -19.78 4.91
N THR A 117 15.58 -19.06 5.94
CA THR A 117 16.47 -19.55 7.02
C THR A 117 15.91 -20.74 7.79
N ASP A 118 14.60 -20.97 7.69
CA ASP A 118 13.88 -21.96 8.47
C ASP A 118 14.25 -23.40 8.07
N ASN A 119 14.69 -23.59 6.81
CA ASN A 119 15.10 -24.91 6.29
C ASN A 119 16.62 -25.10 6.24
N LEU A 120 17.42 -24.10 6.64
CA LEU A 120 18.87 -24.16 6.62
C LEU A 120 19.39 -24.65 7.98
N ILE A 121 20.09 -25.79 8.01
CA ILE A 121 20.76 -26.30 9.21
C ILE A 121 22.27 -26.31 8.96
N ILE A 122 23.02 -25.60 9.78
CA ILE A 122 24.49 -25.64 9.74
C ILE A 122 24.97 -26.70 10.73
N ILE A 123 25.59 -27.76 10.24
CA ILE A 123 26.17 -28.79 11.10
C ILE A 123 27.68 -28.58 11.16
N LEU A 124 28.17 -28.23 12.35
CA LEU A 124 29.59 -28.17 12.62
C LEU A 124 30.09 -29.57 13.00
N VAL A 125 30.94 -30.16 12.16
CA VAL A 125 31.55 -31.46 12.45
C VAL A 125 32.87 -31.24 13.18
N THR A 126 33.00 -31.81 14.37
CA THR A 126 34.13 -31.56 15.27
C THR A 126 34.65 -32.84 15.91
N THR A 127 35.97 -32.92 16.12
CA THR A 127 36.59 -34.03 16.87
C THR A 127 36.78 -33.70 18.36
N PHE A 128 36.45 -32.48 18.76
CA PHE A 128 36.57 -32.02 20.15
C PHE A 128 35.59 -32.76 21.05
N THR A 129 35.89 -32.82 22.35
CA THR A 129 34.90 -33.31 23.30
C THR A 129 33.77 -32.29 23.45
N ARG A 130 32.61 -32.73 23.94
CA ARG A 130 31.48 -31.83 24.24
C ARG A 130 31.90 -30.67 25.16
N GLN A 131 32.72 -30.94 26.17
CA GLN A 131 33.16 -29.93 27.13
C GLN A 131 34.07 -28.88 26.47
N ASP A 132 35.00 -29.32 25.63
CA ASP A 132 35.91 -28.41 24.91
C ASP A 132 35.14 -27.51 23.93
N MET A 133 34.16 -28.08 23.22
CA MET A 133 33.28 -27.31 22.33
C MET A 133 32.45 -26.28 23.10
N ILE A 134 31.88 -26.66 24.25
CA ILE A 134 31.13 -25.71 25.09
C ILE A 134 32.06 -24.58 25.57
N ALA A 135 33.29 -24.89 25.98
CA ALA A 135 34.27 -23.90 26.39
C ALA A 135 34.65 -22.95 25.23
N LEU A 136 34.83 -23.50 24.02
CA LEU A 136 35.14 -22.75 22.81
C LEU A 136 33.99 -21.82 22.41
N LEU A 137 32.77 -22.34 22.35
CA LEU A 137 31.57 -21.55 22.02
C LEU A 137 31.30 -20.45 23.04
N ARG A 138 31.57 -20.68 24.32
CA ARG A 138 31.50 -19.65 25.36
C ARG A 138 32.47 -18.50 25.10
N LYS A 139 33.71 -18.80 24.67
CA LYS A 139 34.69 -17.77 24.31
C LYS A 139 34.24 -17.01 23.07
N PHE A 140 33.77 -17.72 22.04
CA PHE A 140 33.30 -17.10 20.79
C PHE A 140 32.10 -16.18 21.01
N HIS A 141 31.13 -16.63 21.81
CA HIS A 141 29.96 -15.84 22.19
C HIS A 141 30.33 -14.56 22.95
N ARG A 142 31.41 -14.57 23.76
CA ARG A 142 31.88 -13.36 24.46
C ARG A 142 32.56 -12.36 23.52
N ALA A 143 33.25 -12.85 22.50
CA ALA A 143 34.06 -12.04 21.58
C ALA A 143 33.23 -11.34 20.49
N LYS A 144 32.22 -12.01 19.91
CA LYS A 144 31.42 -11.44 18.82
C LYS A 144 29.92 -11.64 19.05
N TRP A 145 29.28 -10.57 19.51
CA TRP A 145 27.86 -10.53 19.91
C TRP A 145 26.86 -10.54 18.74
N MET A 146 27.32 -10.53 17.48
CA MET A 146 26.47 -10.14 16.34
C MET A 146 26.17 -11.23 15.30
N TYR A 147 26.64 -12.45 15.49
CA TYR A 147 26.55 -13.50 14.47
C TYR A 147 25.86 -14.75 15.00
N LEU A 148 24.52 -14.69 15.10
CA LEU A 148 23.71 -15.83 15.51
C LEU A 148 23.32 -16.66 14.27
N VAL A 149 23.90 -17.85 14.14
CA VAL A 149 23.35 -18.90 13.28
C VAL A 149 22.11 -19.44 13.98
N ILE A 150 20.96 -19.46 13.32
CA ILE A 150 19.65 -19.67 14.00
C ILE A 150 19.30 -21.16 14.11
N ASN A 151 19.87 -21.98 13.25
CA ASN A 151 19.67 -23.42 13.19
C ASN A 151 21.03 -24.08 12.95
N GLY A 152 21.63 -24.65 13.99
CA GLY A 152 22.79 -25.50 13.76
C GLY A 152 22.98 -26.60 14.78
N GLY A 153 23.61 -27.67 14.31
CA GLY A 153 23.98 -28.83 15.09
C GLY A 153 25.49 -28.90 15.22
N ILE A 154 25.94 -29.60 16.24
CA ILE A 154 27.33 -30.00 16.39
C ILE A 154 27.35 -31.53 16.30
N LEU A 155 28.03 -32.04 15.29
CA LEU A 155 28.25 -33.45 15.09
C LEU A 155 29.60 -33.82 15.68
N TYR A 156 29.58 -34.58 16.78
CA TYR A 156 30.78 -35.06 17.46
C TYR A 156 31.26 -36.35 16.80
N SER A 157 32.27 -36.26 15.93
CA SER A 157 32.68 -37.36 15.06
C SER A 157 33.18 -38.59 15.83
N LYS A 158 33.81 -38.40 16.99
CA LYS A 158 34.34 -39.50 17.82
C LYS A 158 33.26 -40.32 18.54
N LEU A 159 32.06 -39.77 18.73
CA LEU A 159 31.04 -40.36 19.60
C LEU A 159 29.77 -40.77 18.86
N SER A 160 29.65 -40.49 17.56
CA SER A 160 28.40 -40.66 16.82
C SER A 160 27.20 -39.96 17.48
N ILE A 161 27.46 -38.86 18.18
CA ILE A 161 26.44 -38.06 18.85
C ILE A 161 26.21 -36.81 18.02
N LEU A 162 24.96 -36.61 17.60
CA LEU A 162 24.50 -35.35 17.05
C LEU A 162 23.83 -34.57 18.16
N CYS A 163 24.47 -33.48 18.60
CA CYS A 163 23.84 -32.53 19.49
C CYS A 163 23.29 -31.38 18.67
N PHE A 164 22.00 -31.08 18.85
CA PHE A 164 21.39 -29.92 18.22
C PHE A 164 20.98 -28.93 19.29
N GLU A 165 21.20 -27.68 18.99
CA GLU A 165 20.80 -26.60 19.87
C GLU A 165 20.37 -25.42 19.02
N GLY A 166 19.14 -24.96 19.21
CA GLY A 166 18.79 -23.61 18.76
C GLY A 166 19.68 -22.64 19.52
N PHE A 167 20.61 -21.99 18.82
CA PHE A 167 21.71 -21.26 19.44
C PHE A 167 21.23 -20.26 20.51
N GLY A 168 21.58 -20.55 21.76
CA GLY A 168 21.45 -19.70 22.95
C GLY A 168 22.65 -19.95 23.88
N SER A 169 22.81 -19.18 24.97
CA SER A 169 23.99 -19.37 25.85
C SER A 169 23.95 -20.62 26.74
N GLU A 170 23.00 -21.53 26.51
CA GLU A 170 22.75 -22.67 27.39
C GLU A 170 23.33 -23.97 26.82
N TYR A 171 24.55 -23.91 26.22
CA TYR A 171 25.20 -25.03 25.52
C TYR A 171 25.29 -26.35 26.29
N GLU A 172 25.16 -26.28 27.61
CA GLU A 172 25.12 -27.43 28.51
C GLU A 172 23.79 -28.21 28.43
N LYS A 173 22.72 -27.59 27.91
CA LYS A 173 21.37 -28.17 27.80
C LYS A 173 21.04 -28.66 26.39
N ALA A 174 21.96 -28.56 25.43
CA ALA A 174 21.79 -29.11 24.09
C ALA A 174 21.27 -30.55 24.14
N GLN A 175 20.20 -30.83 23.41
CA GLN A 175 19.68 -32.19 23.30
C GLN A 175 20.58 -32.95 22.32
N CYS A 176 21.15 -34.03 22.81
CA CYS A 176 22.02 -34.90 22.05
C CYS A 176 21.28 -36.20 21.76
N ALA A 177 21.22 -36.58 20.50
CA ALA A 177 20.72 -37.88 20.08
C ALA A 177 21.90 -38.71 19.57
N ASP A 178 21.91 -39.98 19.96
CA ASP A 178 22.76 -40.97 19.33
C ASP A 178 22.09 -41.37 18.01
N TYR A 179 22.71 -41.01 16.88
CA TYR A 179 22.13 -41.31 15.57
C TYR A 179 22.28 -42.77 15.16
N THR A 180 22.97 -43.59 15.96
CA THR A 180 23.05 -45.03 15.72
C THR A 180 21.76 -45.76 16.13
N THR A 181 20.95 -45.19 17.02
CA THR A 181 19.73 -45.82 17.54
C THR A 181 18.43 -45.19 17.04
N ASP A 182 18.44 -43.90 16.69
CA ASP A 182 17.26 -43.17 16.22
C ASP A 182 17.36 -42.85 14.73
N ASP A 183 16.25 -42.90 13.99
CA ASP A 183 16.18 -42.38 12.62
C ASP A 183 16.57 -40.90 12.64
N VAL A 184 17.66 -40.56 11.95
CA VAL A 184 18.21 -39.21 11.83
C VAL A 184 17.14 -38.20 11.41
N ILE A 185 16.19 -38.60 10.55
CA ILE A 185 15.07 -37.74 10.15
C ILE A 185 14.12 -37.49 11.32
N SER A 186 13.87 -38.48 12.18
CA SER A 186 13.06 -38.32 13.39
C SER A 186 13.74 -37.43 14.44
N VAL A 187 15.07 -37.51 14.52
CA VAL A 187 15.92 -36.67 15.37
C VAL A 187 15.84 -35.22 14.87
N PHE A 188 16.06 -34.99 13.56
CA PHE A 188 15.88 -33.67 12.97
C PHE A 188 14.43 -33.18 13.06
N GLY A 189 13.42 -34.02 12.91
CA GLY A 189 12.02 -33.63 13.06
C GLY A 189 11.61 -33.28 14.49
N LYS A 190 12.28 -33.86 15.50
CA LYS A 190 12.13 -33.48 16.92
C LYS A 190 12.89 -32.19 17.25
N LEU A 191 14.07 -31.99 16.65
CA LEU A 191 15.00 -30.90 16.94
C LEU A 191 14.74 -29.63 16.11
N ALA A 192 14.21 -29.76 14.88
CA ALA A 192 13.77 -28.67 14.02
C ALA A 192 12.46 -28.03 14.50
N ARG A 193 11.77 -28.64 15.47
CA ARG A 193 10.76 -27.92 16.27
C ARG A 193 11.52 -26.91 17.11
N SER A 194 11.75 -25.74 16.50
CA SER A 194 12.50 -24.61 17.03
C SER A 194 12.20 -24.43 18.52
N PRO A 195 13.20 -24.13 19.38
CA PRO A 195 12.93 -23.85 20.78
C PRO A 195 11.77 -22.85 20.84
N LYS A 196 10.70 -23.23 21.53
CA LYS A 196 9.56 -22.34 21.75
C LYS A 196 10.10 -21.14 22.53
N PHE A 197 10.52 -20.09 21.83
CA PHE A 197 10.84 -18.82 22.42
C PHE A 197 9.52 -18.28 22.97
N ARG A 198 9.24 -18.56 24.25
CA ARG A 198 7.99 -18.17 24.92
C ARG A 198 7.96 -16.70 25.36
N ARG A 199 8.95 -15.91 24.93
CA ARG A 199 9.08 -14.51 25.35
C ARG A 199 9.05 -13.63 24.13
N TRP A 200 8.02 -12.80 24.07
CA TRP A 200 7.85 -11.80 23.04
C TRP A 200 8.19 -10.42 23.58
N GLN A 201 8.97 -9.67 22.81
CA GLN A 201 9.17 -8.25 22.99
C GLN A 201 8.24 -7.51 22.02
N ILE A 202 7.40 -6.63 22.55
CA ILE A 202 6.43 -5.87 21.75
C ILE A 202 6.97 -4.45 21.53
N LEU A 203 7.20 -4.09 20.27
CA LEU A 203 7.67 -2.77 19.86
C LEU A 203 6.58 -2.07 19.04
N ILE A 204 5.96 -1.06 19.63
CA ILE A 204 4.94 -0.24 18.96
C ILE A 204 5.47 1.18 18.79
N TYR A 205 5.77 1.55 17.54
CA TYR A 205 6.30 2.88 17.20
C TYR A 205 5.21 3.94 17.00
N ASP A 206 3.97 3.53 16.72
CA ASP A 206 2.84 4.45 16.62
C ASP A 206 2.34 4.81 18.04
N PHE A 207 2.89 5.89 18.59
CA PHE A 207 2.52 6.38 19.93
C PHE A 207 1.02 6.63 20.09
N ALA A 208 0.33 7.03 19.02
CA ALA A 208 -1.08 7.35 19.09
C ALA A 208 -1.96 6.10 19.19
N SER A 209 -1.50 4.96 18.68
CA SER A 209 -2.20 3.68 18.76
C SER A 209 -1.59 2.70 19.77
N LYS A 210 -0.49 3.08 20.44
CA LYS A 210 0.24 2.23 21.40
C LYS A 210 -0.66 1.57 22.44
N GLY A 211 -1.51 2.33 23.13
CA GLY A 211 -2.41 1.75 24.14
C GLY A 211 -3.38 0.73 23.56
N PHE A 212 -3.93 1.03 22.38
CA PHE A 212 -4.85 0.13 21.69
C PHE A 212 -4.19 -1.18 21.25
N TYR A 213 -3.03 -1.11 20.60
CA TYR A 213 -2.32 -2.30 20.15
C TYR A 213 -1.79 -3.10 21.34
N HIS A 214 -1.41 -2.44 22.44
CA HIS A 214 -1.04 -3.15 23.66
C HIS A 214 -2.20 -4.02 24.17
N ASP A 215 -3.40 -3.46 24.33
CA ASP A 215 -4.57 -4.21 24.80
C ASP A 215 -4.93 -5.38 23.86
N LEU A 216 -4.88 -5.14 22.54
CA LEU A 216 -5.13 -6.17 21.53
C LEU A 216 -4.11 -7.30 21.62
N VAL A 217 -2.82 -6.95 21.74
CA VAL A 217 -1.73 -7.91 21.85
C VAL A 217 -1.88 -8.73 23.12
N SER A 218 -2.08 -8.09 24.28
CA SER A 218 -2.29 -8.79 25.54
C SER A 218 -3.47 -9.77 25.47
N GLU A 219 -4.57 -9.40 24.80
CA GLU A 219 -5.72 -10.32 24.63
C GLU A 219 -5.38 -11.51 23.71
N VAL A 220 -4.63 -11.30 22.62
CA VAL A 220 -4.19 -12.39 21.73
C VAL A 220 -3.24 -13.34 22.47
N PHE A 221 -2.29 -12.79 23.24
CA PHE A 221 -1.34 -13.55 24.05
C PHE A 221 -2.06 -14.37 25.13
N ARG A 222 -3.01 -13.74 25.84
CA ARG A 222 -3.86 -14.40 26.83
C ARG A 222 -4.64 -15.58 26.23
N ARG A 223 -5.16 -15.45 25.01
CA ARG A 223 -5.92 -16.53 24.33
C ARG A 223 -5.04 -17.63 23.77
N THR A 224 -3.83 -17.31 23.34
CA THR A 224 -2.87 -18.28 22.79
C THR A 224 -2.08 -19.02 23.88
N ASN A 225 -2.27 -18.65 25.15
CA ASN A 225 -1.55 -19.19 26.31
C ASN A 225 -0.03 -18.99 26.21
N GLU A 226 0.38 -17.90 25.57
CA GLU A 226 1.77 -17.47 25.45
C GLU A 226 2.04 -16.37 26.48
N THR A 227 3.21 -16.41 27.14
CA THR A 227 3.56 -15.45 28.19
C THR A 227 4.05 -14.13 27.59
N GLU A 228 3.30 -13.06 27.81
CA GLU A 228 3.75 -11.69 27.61
C GLU A 228 4.83 -11.35 28.66
N VAL A 229 5.92 -10.72 28.23
CA VAL A 229 6.96 -10.23 29.15
C VAL A 229 6.88 -8.73 29.18
N ASP A 230 6.52 -8.19 30.36
CA ASP A 230 6.55 -6.75 30.59
C ASP A 230 7.92 -6.18 30.21
N ALA A 231 7.92 -5.04 29.54
CA ALA A 231 9.08 -4.40 28.94
C ALA A 231 10.26 -4.24 29.93
N ILE A 232 11.19 -5.20 29.95
CA ILE A 232 12.45 -5.11 30.69
C ILE A 232 13.38 -4.13 29.95
N PRO A 233 14.12 -3.25 30.66
CA PRO A 233 14.98 -2.25 30.05
C PRO A 233 16.04 -2.83 29.11
N LEU A 234 15.98 -2.37 27.85
CA LEU A 234 16.98 -2.15 26.77
C LEU A 234 18.29 -2.95 26.66
N ASN A 235 18.58 -3.94 27.50
CA ASN A 235 19.59 -4.94 27.18
C ASN A 235 18.97 -5.89 26.16
N PHE A 236 19.20 -5.58 24.88
CA PHE A 236 18.90 -6.41 23.71
C PHE A 236 19.60 -7.77 23.84
N ASN A 237 19.10 -8.62 24.73
CA ASN A 237 19.48 -10.02 24.75
C ASN A 237 18.75 -10.70 23.60
N ASP A 238 19.54 -11.27 22.70
CA ASP A 238 19.21 -11.87 21.41
C ASP A 238 18.28 -13.11 21.47
N ARG A 239 17.46 -13.25 22.52
CA ARG A 239 16.67 -14.46 22.81
C ARG A 239 15.16 -14.26 22.79
N GLN A 240 14.69 -13.09 22.40
CA GLN A 240 13.25 -12.80 22.40
C GLN A 240 12.73 -12.75 20.97
N SER A 241 11.58 -13.37 20.75
CA SER A 241 10.79 -13.13 19.54
C SER A 241 10.30 -11.69 19.61
N THR A 242 10.38 -10.94 18.52
CA THR A 242 9.95 -9.54 18.54
C THR A 242 8.71 -9.37 17.67
N MET A 243 7.68 -8.77 18.25
CA MET A 243 6.50 -8.31 17.53
C MET A 243 6.64 -6.80 17.37
N THR A 244 6.78 -6.36 16.13
CA THR A 244 6.99 -4.95 15.80
C THR A 244 5.91 -4.47 14.87
N MET A 245 5.21 -3.40 15.25
CA MET A 245 4.34 -2.67 14.32
C MET A 245 5.21 -1.88 13.34
N PHE A 246 5.11 -2.18 12.05
CA PHE A 246 5.88 -1.46 11.03
C PHE A 246 4.99 -0.45 10.30
N SER A 247 5.43 0.81 10.30
CA SER A 247 4.81 1.86 9.48
C SER A 247 5.41 1.85 8.08
N ASN A 248 6.73 1.94 7.90
CA ASN A 248 7.35 2.11 6.57
C ASN A 248 8.74 1.40 6.43
N TYR A 249 9.15 0.61 7.41
CA TYR A 249 10.54 0.18 7.59
C TYR A 249 10.86 -1.24 7.13
N ILE A 250 10.24 -1.75 6.06
CA ILE A 250 10.63 -3.08 5.53
C ILE A 250 12.12 -3.09 5.15
N GLU A 251 12.65 -1.99 4.61
CA GLU A 251 14.06 -1.90 4.24
C GLU A 251 15.03 -1.96 5.43
N MET A 252 14.63 -1.54 6.63
CA MET A 252 15.51 -1.56 7.80
C MET A 252 15.75 -2.99 8.32
N PHE A 253 14.76 -3.88 8.13
CA PHE A 253 14.87 -5.28 8.54
C PHE A 253 15.80 -6.12 7.66
N ALA A 254 16.14 -5.64 6.45
CA ALA A 254 17.07 -6.33 5.55
C ALA A 254 18.50 -6.45 6.12
N SER A 255 18.81 -5.72 7.21
CA SER A 255 20.10 -5.83 7.91
C SER A 255 20.13 -6.93 8.97
N HIS A 256 18.99 -7.53 9.34
CA HIS A 256 18.90 -8.57 10.36
C HIS A 256 18.64 -9.93 9.72
N VAL A 257 19.31 -10.96 10.25
CA VAL A 257 19.54 -12.29 9.63
C VAL A 257 18.25 -13.12 9.43
N GLN A 258 17.07 -12.60 9.73
CA GLN A 258 15.80 -13.32 9.58
C GLN A 258 14.76 -12.50 8.81
N ILE A 259 14.08 -13.17 7.88
CA ILE A 259 12.91 -12.63 7.19
C ILE A 259 11.77 -12.61 8.21
N PRO A 260 11.25 -11.43 8.60
CA PRO A 260 10.11 -11.37 9.50
C PRO A 260 8.86 -11.99 8.85
N THR A 261 8.05 -12.69 9.63
CA THR A 261 6.68 -13.01 9.21
C THR A 261 5.87 -11.70 9.23
N LEU A 262 5.36 -11.28 8.08
CA LEU A 262 4.61 -10.04 7.95
C LEU A 262 3.11 -10.33 7.90
N VAL A 263 2.35 -9.74 8.82
CA VAL A 263 0.89 -9.68 8.74
C VAL A 263 0.51 -8.26 8.34
N THR A 264 0.26 -8.06 7.05
CA THR A 264 -0.14 -6.76 6.49
C THR A 264 -1.59 -6.48 6.82
N THR A 265 -1.85 -5.40 7.55
CA THR A 265 -3.20 -5.01 7.99
C THR A 265 -3.84 -4.03 7.03
N ASN A 266 -3.04 -3.12 6.46
CA ASN A 266 -3.48 -2.22 5.40
C ASN A 266 -2.27 -1.72 4.61
N PHE A 267 -2.54 -1.01 3.52
CA PHE A 267 -1.55 -0.18 2.87
C PHE A 267 -1.77 1.25 3.35
N ARG A 268 -0.72 1.85 3.91
CA ARG A 268 -0.74 3.27 4.29
C ARG A 268 0.03 4.06 3.25
N GLY A 269 -0.45 5.26 3.00
CA GLY A 269 0.23 6.26 2.19
C GLY A 269 -0.53 7.56 2.35
N TYR A 270 -0.07 8.58 1.63
CA TYR A 270 -0.66 9.90 1.69
C TYR A 270 -1.63 10.08 0.54
N GLN A 271 -2.81 10.57 0.87
CA GLN A 271 -3.81 11.03 -0.11
C GLN A 271 -4.12 12.47 0.28
N PHE A 272 -4.30 13.34 -0.71
CA PHE A 272 -4.71 14.70 -0.39
C PHE A 272 -6.24 14.84 -0.38
N LEU A 273 -6.68 15.83 0.40
CA LEU A 273 -8.05 16.31 0.41
C LEU A 273 -8.02 17.76 -0.07
N THR A 274 -8.83 18.08 -1.06
CA THR A 274 -8.95 19.46 -1.54
C THR A 274 -10.41 19.87 -1.61
N CYS A 275 -10.67 21.16 -1.43
CA CYS A 275 -11.95 21.75 -1.82
C CYS A 275 -11.83 22.59 -3.10
N TYR A 276 -10.61 22.74 -3.62
CA TYR A 276 -10.35 23.55 -4.80
C TYR A 276 -10.97 22.89 -6.02
N ARG A 277 -11.67 23.70 -6.81
CA ARG A 277 -12.31 23.29 -8.04
C ARG A 277 -12.20 24.41 -9.06
N GLN A 278 -11.45 24.18 -10.12
CA GLN A 278 -11.32 25.14 -11.21
C GLN A 278 -12.58 25.05 -12.06
N ARG A 279 -13.47 26.04 -11.91
CA ARG A 279 -14.68 26.15 -12.72
C ARG A 279 -14.31 26.67 -14.10
N TYR A 280 -14.66 25.93 -15.14
CA TYR A 280 -14.56 26.40 -16.51
C TYR A 280 -15.90 26.22 -17.22
N LEU A 281 -16.25 27.18 -18.06
CA LEU A 281 -17.37 27.07 -18.99
C LEU A 281 -16.81 26.63 -20.34
N THR A 282 -17.14 25.41 -20.77
CA THR A 282 -16.87 25.01 -22.16
C THR A 282 -18.08 25.33 -23.02
N PHE A 283 -17.84 25.65 -24.30
CA PHE A 283 -18.92 25.74 -25.29
C PHE A 283 -19.68 24.43 -25.48
N GLY A 284 -19.11 23.28 -25.06
CA GLY A 284 -19.80 21.99 -25.03
C GLY A 284 -21.09 22.03 -24.20
N HIS A 285 -21.21 22.97 -23.25
CA HIS A 285 -22.41 23.19 -22.46
C HIS A 285 -23.66 23.51 -23.31
N PHE A 286 -23.51 24.11 -24.49
CA PHE A 286 -24.64 24.42 -25.38
C PHE A 286 -25.10 23.20 -26.20
N ILE A 287 -24.22 22.24 -26.44
CA ILE A 287 -24.57 21.03 -27.22
C ILE A 287 -25.13 19.93 -26.31
N LYS A 288 -24.67 19.92 -25.04
CA LYS A 288 -24.99 18.93 -24.01
C LYS A 288 -26.48 18.75 -23.64
N PRO A 289 -27.38 19.74 -23.72
CA PRO A 289 -28.77 19.57 -23.26
C PRO A 289 -29.50 18.42 -23.95
N PHE A 290 -29.13 18.13 -25.19
CA PHE A 290 -29.60 16.97 -25.93
C PHE A 290 -28.46 16.01 -26.24
N GLN A 291 -28.75 14.71 -26.11
CA GLN A 291 -27.84 13.67 -26.56
C GLN A 291 -27.68 13.74 -28.08
N PHE A 292 -26.54 13.28 -28.58
CA PHE A 292 -26.23 13.33 -30.01
C PHE A 292 -27.29 12.61 -30.87
N GLU A 293 -27.90 11.56 -30.33
CA GLU A 293 -29.00 10.81 -30.93
C GLU A 293 -30.22 11.70 -31.17
N ILE A 294 -30.57 12.56 -30.20
CA ILE A 294 -31.71 13.47 -30.33
C ILE A 294 -31.45 14.49 -31.44
N TRP A 295 -30.22 15.03 -31.52
CA TRP A 295 -29.83 15.92 -32.62
C TRP A 295 -29.92 15.21 -33.98
N GLY A 296 -29.48 13.95 -34.06
CA GLY A 296 -29.62 13.12 -35.25
C GLY A 296 -31.08 12.89 -35.65
N PHE A 297 -31.94 12.53 -34.69
CA PHE A 297 -33.39 12.36 -34.94
C PHE A 297 -34.06 13.66 -35.34
N LEU A 298 -33.72 14.78 -34.72
CA LEU A 298 -34.24 16.10 -35.05
C LEU A 298 -33.85 16.51 -36.47
N GLY A 299 -32.56 16.36 -36.82
CA GLY A 299 -32.07 16.66 -38.17
C GLY A 299 -32.73 15.80 -39.24
N THR A 300 -32.81 14.48 -39.01
CA THR A 300 -33.49 13.56 -39.95
C THR A 300 -35.00 13.85 -40.07
N PHE A 301 -35.66 14.22 -38.97
CA PHE A 301 -37.06 14.61 -38.98
C PHE A 301 -37.30 15.91 -39.76
N VAL A 302 -36.46 16.94 -39.57
CA VAL A 302 -36.53 18.20 -40.34
C VAL A 302 -36.32 17.94 -41.83
N VAL A 303 -35.34 17.09 -42.18
CA VAL A 303 -35.06 16.76 -43.58
C VAL A 303 -36.21 16.00 -44.23
N THR A 304 -36.76 14.98 -43.55
CA THR A 304 -37.88 14.19 -44.08
C THR A 304 -39.16 15.01 -44.22
N LEU A 305 -39.46 15.88 -43.25
CA LEU A 305 -40.59 16.80 -43.33
C LEU A 305 -40.39 17.84 -44.45
N GLY A 306 -39.19 18.40 -44.57
CA GLY A 306 -38.83 19.35 -45.63
C GLY A 306 -38.96 18.75 -47.04
N ILE A 307 -38.50 17.51 -47.24
CA ILE A 307 -38.68 16.77 -48.49
C ILE A 307 -40.17 16.51 -48.74
N SER A 308 -40.92 16.05 -47.74
CA SER A 308 -42.35 15.73 -47.87
C SER A 308 -43.17 16.96 -48.30
N ILE A 309 -42.91 18.12 -47.70
CA ILE A 309 -43.57 19.39 -48.08
C ILE A 309 -43.14 19.80 -49.50
N THR A 310 -41.86 19.65 -49.85
CA THR A 310 -41.36 19.98 -51.20
C THR A 310 -42.03 19.12 -52.27
N VAL A 311 -42.15 17.82 -52.02
CA VAL A 311 -42.84 16.86 -52.89
C VAL A 311 -44.32 17.24 -53.01
N TYR A 312 -44.99 17.51 -51.89
CA TYR A 312 -46.40 17.94 -51.89
C TYR A 312 -46.62 19.22 -52.72
N LEU A 313 -45.77 20.23 -52.56
CA LEU A 313 -45.83 21.48 -53.34
C LEU A 313 -45.65 21.26 -54.84
N ARG A 314 -44.79 20.29 -55.21
CA ARG A 314 -44.49 19.97 -56.61
C ARG A 314 -45.63 19.20 -57.29
N TYR A 315 -46.27 18.28 -56.58
CA TYR A 315 -47.30 17.39 -57.15
C TYR A 315 -48.74 17.89 -56.96
N SER A 316 -49.01 18.77 -56.01
CA SER A 316 -50.36 19.31 -55.80
C SER A 316 -50.75 20.28 -56.91
N LYS A 317 -51.88 20.00 -57.58
CA LYS A 317 -52.42 20.83 -58.67
C LYS A 317 -52.67 22.26 -58.15
N GLY A 318 -52.04 23.25 -58.80
CA GLY A 318 -52.22 24.67 -58.48
C GLY A 318 -51.24 25.29 -57.47
N LEU A 319 -50.39 24.48 -56.81
CA LEU A 319 -49.37 24.98 -55.86
C LEU A 319 -47.95 25.07 -56.46
N SER A 320 -47.70 24.45 -57.61
CA SER A 320 -46.36 24.36 -58.24
C SER A 320 -45.74 25.71 -58.64
N ARG A 321 -46.53 26.79 -58.72
CA ARG A 321 -46.03 28.14 -59.06
C ARG A 321 -45.61 28.96 -57.82
N ILE A 322 -45.83 28.46 -56.61
CA ILE A 322 -45.53 29.19 -55.38
C ILE A 322 -44.04 29.06 -55.05
N LYS A 323 -43.35 30.19 -54.89
CA LYS A 323 -41.98 30.23 -54.36
C LYS A 323 -42.06 30.16 -52.84
N PHE A 324 -41.78 28.99 -52.27
CA PHE A 324 -41.72 28.76 -50.83
C PHE A 324 -40.57 27.80 -50.52
N SER A 325 -39.81 28.08 -49.47
CA SER A 325 -38.69 27.24 -49.02
C SER A 325 -39.07 26.50 -47.74
N PRO A 326 -39.44 25.20 -47.83
CA PRO A 326 -39.85 24.45 -46.65
C PRO A 326 -38.76 24.35 -45.59
N PHE A 327 -37.49 24.21 -45.99
CA PHE A 327 -36.37 24.06 -45.06
C PHE A 327 -36.13 25.31 -44.22
N LEU A 328 -36.08 26.49 -44.85
CA LEU A 328 -35.91 27.75 -44.11
C LEU A 328 -37.06 27.99 -43.16
N PHE A 329 -38.28 27.66 -43.59
CA PHE A 329 -39.45 27.76 -42.74
C PHE A 329 -39.36 26.81 -41.53
N LEU A 330 -38.99 25.54 -41.71
CA LEU A 330 -38.84 24.59 -40.60
C LEU A 330 -37.75 25.01 -39.61
N ILE A 331 -36.59 25.44 -40.12
CA ILE A 331 -35.47 25.92 -39.29
C ILE A 331 -35.85 27.20 -38.55
N SER A 332 -36.50 28.16 -39.22
CA SER A 332 -36.96 29.41 -38.62
C SER A 332 -37.86 29.14 -37.41
N ASN A 333 -38.83 28.23 -37.53
CA ASN A 333 -39.72 27.88 -36.42
C ASN A 333 -39.00 27.22 -35.24
N MET A 334 -37.93 26.45 -35.48
CA MET A 334 -37.08 25.91 -34.41
C MET A 334 -36.27 27.00 -33.70
N CYS A 335 -35.93 28.08 -34.41
CA CYS A 335 -35.27 29.24 -33.85
C CYS A 335 -36.26 30.25 -33.22
N GLU A 336 -37.53 29.86 -33.04
CA GLU A 336 -38.62 30.73 -32.58
C GLU A 336 -38.90 31.95 -33.49
N GLU A 337 -38.43 31.89 -34.74
CA GLU A 337 -38.60 32.95 -35.73
C GLU A 337 -39.72 32.58 -36.72
N GLY A 338 -40.57 33.56 -37.04
CA GLY A 338 -41.64 33.38 -38.02
C GLY A 338 -41.13 33.52 -39.46
N PHE A 339 -41.59 32.65 -40.36
CA PHE A 339 -41.31 32.79 -41.80
C PHE A 339 -42.63 32.87 -42.59
N PRO A 340 -42.77 33.83 -43.53
CA PRO A 340 -44.05 34.11 -44.18
C PRO A 340 -44.56 32.94 -45.01
N VAL A 341 -45.80 32.50 -44.74
CA VAL A 341 -46.46 31.41 -45.47
C VAL A 341 -47.40 31.99 -46.54
N PRO A 342 -47.32 31.54 -47.79
CA PRO A 342 -48.27 31.93 -48.82
C PRO A 342 -49.70 31.51 -48.45
N GLY A 343 -50.67 32.44 -48.47
CA GLY A 343 -52.04 32.16 -48.03
C GLY A 343 -52.78 31.04 -48.80
N LYS A 344 -52.32 30.68 -50.02
CA LYS A 344 -52.83 29.49 -50.74
C LYS A 344 -52.40 28.18 -50.08
N LEU A 345 -51.17 28.12 -49.55
CA LEU A 345 -50.61 26.95 -48.89
C LEU A 345 -51.20 26.79 -47.49
N GLU A 346 -51.36 27.89 -46.76
CA GLU A 346 -51.92 27.94 -45.41
C GLU A 346 -53.34 27.39 -45.31
N LYS A 347 -54.14 27.51 -46.39
CA LYS A 347 -55.51 26.99 -46.45
C LYS A 347 -55.59 25.49 -46.67
N THR A 348 -54.49 24.82 -47.02
CA THR A 348 -54.51 23.38 -47.28
C THR A 348 -54.48 22.57 -45.99
N ILE A 349 -55.34 21.55 -45.89
CA ILE A 349 -55.47 20.69 -44.70
C ILE A 349 -54.14 19.99 -44.41
N PHE A 350 -53.48 19.43 -45.44
CA PHE A 350 -52.18 18.76 -45.28
C PHE A 350 -51.12 19.65 -44.64
N PHE A 351 -51.01 20.90 -45.10
CA PHE A 351 -50.06 21.86 -44.54
C PHE A 351 -50.43 22.19 -43.09
N ARG A 352 -51.70 22.49 -42.80
CA ARG A 352 -52.16 22.81 -41.44
C ARG A 352 -51.90 21.70 -40.43
N THR A 353 -52.19 20.45 -40.79
CA THR A 353 -52.00 19.31 -39.87
C THR A 353 -50.52 19.01 -39.67
N SER A 354 -49.73 18.92 -40.75
CA SER A 354 -48.30 18.61 -40.64
C SER A 354 -47.52 19.72 -39.94
N PHE A 355 -47.83 20.98 -40.28
CA PHE A 355 -47.15 22.13 -39.71
C PHE A 355 -47.62 22.47 -38.31
N GLY A 356 -48.93 22.35 -38.02
CA GLY A 356 -49.45 22.52 -36.67
C GLY A 356 -48.81 21.54 -35.69
N ALA A 357 -48.64 20.27 -36.10
CA ALA A 357 -47.90 19.30 -35.31
C ALA A 357 -46.42 19.68 -35.15
N TRP A 358 -45.76 20.16 -36.22
CA TRP A 358 -44.36 20.60 -36.16
C TRP A 358 -44.13 21.80 -35.24
N ILE A 359 -45.00 22.82 -35.27
CA ILE A 359 -44.89 23.98 -34.38
C ILE A 359 -45.00 23.51 -32.93
N LEU A 360 -45.96 22.65 -32.62
CA LEU A 360 -46.14 22.12 -31.27
C LEU A 360 -44.87 21.40 -30.80
N VAL A 361 -44.29 20.55 -31.65
CA VAL A 361 -43.04 19.85 -31.36
C VAL A 361 -41.87 20.82 -31.18
N SER A 362 -41.74 21.82 -32.07
CA SER A 362 -40.68 22.84 -31.98
C SER A 362 -40.75 23.61 -30.66
N VAL A 363 -41.92 24.09 -30.26
CA VAL A 363 -42.11 24.81 -28.99
C VAL A 363 -41.77 23.93 -27.79
N ILE A 364 -42.16 22.65 -27.79
CA ILE A 364 -41.80 21.72 -26.71
C ILE A 364 -40.27 21.51 -26.68
N LEU A 365 -39.65 21.27 -27.83
CA LEU A 365 -38.20 21.04 -27.92
C LEU A 365 -37.39 22.25 -27.45
N VAL A 366 -37.74 23.46 -27.89
CA VAL A 366 -37.01 24.68 -27.49
C VAL A 366 -37.18 24.94 -26.00
N ASN A 367 -38.39 24.77 -25.44
CA ASN A 367 -38.61 24.90 -24.01
C ASN A 367 -37.85 23.86 -23.18
N CYS A 368 -37.78 22.60 -23.64
CA CYS A 368 -36.96 21.58 -22.99
C CYS A 368 -35.47 21.90 -23.07
N TYR A 369 -34.98 22.34 -24.23
CA TYR A 369 -33.59 22.74 -24.42
C TYR A 369 -33.22 23.90 -23.48
N ASN A 370 -34.02 24.98 -23.48
CA ASN A 370 -33.82 26.14 -22.62
C ASN A 370 -33.91 25.76 -21.14
N GLY A 371 -34.87 24.93 -20.73
CA GLY A 371 -35.03 24.49 -19.36
C GLY A 371 -33.84 23.67 -18.85
N ILE A 372 -33.35 22.73 -19.67
CA ILE A 372 -32.15 21.95 -19.34
C ILE A 372 -30.93 22.87 -19.29
N MET A 373 -30.73 23.72 -20.29
CA MET A 373 -29.60 24.66 -20.35
C MET A 373 -29.57 25.60 -19.13
N ILE A 374 -30.70 26.19 -18.75
CA ILE A 374 -30.80 27.06 -17.56
C ILE A 374 -30.51 26.26 -16.29
N THR A 375 -31.02 25.03 -16.18
CA THR A 375 -30.75 24.17 -15.02
C THR A 375 -29.27 23.84 -14.92
N ASP A 376 -28.62 23.52 -16.04
CA ASP A 376 -27.21 23.17 -16.11
C ASP A 376 -26.30 24.40 -15.87
N LEU A 377 -26.72 25.61 -16.25
CA LEU A 377 -26.04 26.88 -15.94
C LEU A 377 -26.19 27.29 -14.46
N ASN A 378 -27.31 26.94 -13.83
CA ASN A 378 -27.56 27.21 -12.41
C ASN A 378 -26.97 26.12 -11.49
N ALA A 379 -26.72 24.91 -12.02
CA ALA A 379 -26.02 23.87 -11.30
C ALA A 379 -24.56 24.31 -11.02
N PRO A 380 -23.92 23.83 -9.94
CA PRO A 380 -22.51 24.07 -9.71
C PRO A 380 -21.74 23.62 -10.94
N LEU A 381 -21.04 24.56 -11.59
CA LEU A 381 -20.33 24.28 -12.84
C LEU A 381 -19.41 23.08 -12.63
N PRO A 382 -19.40 22.13 -13.59
CA PRO A 382 -18.45 21.05 -13.55
C PRO A 382 -17.05 21.67 -13.61
N GLY A 383 -16.38 21.73 -12.47
CA GLY A 383 -14.99 22.13 -12.42
C GLY A 383 -14.08 20.93 -12.29
N GLU A 384 -12.88 21.08 -12.84
CA GLU A 384 -11.79 20.15 -12.63
C GLU A 384 -11.26 20.30 -11.21
N THR A 385 -11.15 19.17 -10.53
CA THR A 385 -10.52 19.06 -9.22
C THR A 385 -9.19 18.35 -9.43
N PRO A 386 -8.11 18.76 -8.75
CA PRO A 386 -6.85 18.03 -8.83
C PRO A 386 -7.10 16.58 -8.40
N SER A 387 -6.68 15.65 -9.24
CA SER A 387 -6.96 14.21 -9.11
C SER A 387 -5.71 13.40 -8.83
N LEU A 388 -4.54 14.00 -9.06
CA LEU A 388 -3.22 13.42 -8.90
C LEU A 388 -2.32 14.41 -8.16
N PHE A 389 -1.34 13.91 -7.40
CA PHE A 389 -0.37 14.78 -6.70
C PHE A 389 0.37 15.74 -7.65
N LYS A 390 0.58 15.34 -8.91
CA LYS A 390 1.22 16.20 -9.93
C LYS A 390 0.40 17.48 -10.21
N ASP A 391 -0.92 17.43 -10.01
CA ASP A 391 -1.82 18.56 -10.24
C ASP A 391 -1.69 19.61 -9.13
N LEU A 392 -1.10 19.24 -7.99
CA LEU A 392 -0.85 20.14 -6.85
C LEU A 392 0.46 20.95 -7.01
N LEU A 393 1.24 20.68 -8.05
CA LEU A 393 2.51 21.36 -8.30
C LEU A 393 2.27 22.78 -8.83
N CYS A 394 2.88 23.78 -8.18
CA CYS A 394 2.81 25.21 -8.50
C CYS A 394 2.95 25.64 -9.97
N GLN A 395 3.57 24.81 -10.82
CA GLN A 395 3.83 25.15 -12.24
C GLN A 395 3.35 24.07 -13.20
N GLY A 396 2.69 23.02 -12.70
CA GLY A 396 2.33 21.82 -13.48
C GLY A 396 3.53 21.09 -14.13
N LYS A 397 4.76 21.53 -13.85
CA LYS A 397 5.99 20.97 -14.41
C LYS A 397 6.67 20.15 -13.33
N ILE A 398 6.80 18.86 -13.60
CA ILE A 398 7.70 17.98 -12.86
C ILE A 398 9.11 18.40 -13.22
N LEU A 399 9.93 18.71 -12.22
CA LEU A 399 11.32 19.08 -12.46
C LEU A 399 12.07 17.88 -13.06
N THR A 400 12.96 18.17 -14.00
CA THR A 400 13.83 17.18 -14.64
C THR A 400 15.12 17.03 -13.84
N SER A 401 15.90 15.96 -14.05
CA SER A 401 17.19 15.78 -13.36
C SER A 401 18.12 16.98 -13.55
N GLY A 402 18.08 17.63 -14.73
CA GLY A 402 18.83 18.86 -14.99
C GLY A 402 18.41 20.07 -14.17
N ASP A 403 17.18 20.10 -13.64
CA ASP A 403 16.71 21.14 -12.71
C ASP A 403 17.18 20.85 -11.28
N TYR A 404 17.31 19.57 -10.93
CA TYR A 404 17.97 19.10 -9.72
C TYR A 404 19.48 18.96 -9.96
N LYS A 405 20.17 20.05 -10.36
CA LYS A 405 21.64 20.09 -10.30
C LYS A 405 22.08 20.07 -8.84
N MET A 406 21.95 18.91 -8.25
CA MET A 406 22.07 18.71 -6.85
C MET A 406 23.46 18.15 -6.65
N HIS A 407 24.36 19.04 -6.22
CA HIS A 407 25.77 18.71 -6.08
C HIS A 407 25.91 17.47 -5.20
N SER A 408 26.53 16.44 -5.76
CA SER A 408 26.77 15.18 -5.06
C SER A 408 27.42 15.47 -3.70
N PRO A 409 26.89 14.94 -2.57
CA PRO A 409 27.42 15.23 -1.24
C PRO A 409 28.86 14.76 -1.03
N ARG A 410 29.44 14.03 -2.00
CA ARG A 410 30.78 13.44 -1.90
C ARG A 410 31.92 14.44 -1.70
N GLN A 411 31.68 15.74 -1.75
CA GLN A 411 32.69 16.77 -1.45
C GLN A 411 32.38 17.64 -0.22
N LEU A 412 31.30 17.40 0.50
CA LEU A 412 31.01 18.11 1.75
C LEU A 412 31.62 17.33 2.92
N GLU A 413 32.88 17.65 3.23
CA GLU A 413 33.61 17.10 4.39
C GLU A 413 33.01 17.54 5.73
N ASP A 414 32.13 18.55 5.74
CA ASP A 414 31.39 18.97 6.93
C ASP A 414 29.90 18.61 6.81
N PRO A 415 29.41 17.58 7.53
CA PRO A 415 28.01 17.15 7.55
C PRO A 415 27.12 18.09 8.38
N THR A 416 27.53 19.34 8.60
CA THR A 416 26.68 20.32 9.26
C THR A 416 25.39 20.45 8.45
N SER A 417 24.27 20.21 9.13
CA SER A 417 22.90 20.20 8.60
C SER A 417 22.56 21.42 7.72
N ASP A 418 23.31 22.50 7.89
CA ASP A 418 23.05 23.82 7.37
C ASP A 418 23.26 23.87 5.86
N VAL A 419 24.32 23.25 5.34
CA VAL A 419 24.54 23.16 3.89
C VAL A 419 23.49 22.27 3.22
N PHE A 420 23.03 21.23 3.91
CA PHE A 420 21.96 20.38 3.40
C PHE A 420 20.67 21.21 3.25
N PHE A 421 20.24 21.90 4.30
CA PHE A 421 19.03 22.75 4.25
C PHE A 421 19.15 23.85 3.19
N GLU A 422 20.31 24.51 3.07
CA GLU A 422 20.53 25.50 2.02
C GLU A 422 20.50 24.91 0.60
N THR A 423 21.05 23.71 0.39
CA THR A 423 21.08 23.04 -0.92
C THR A 423 19.68 22.69 -1.43
N TRP A 424 18.75 22.38 -0.51
CA TRP A 424 17.34 22.16 -0.84
C TRP A 424 16.51 23.45 -0.91
N GLY A 425 17.14 24.61 -0.76
CA GLY A 425 16.46 25.90 -0.69
C GLY A 425 15.67 26.09 0.59
N LEU A 426 15.76 25.19 1.58
CA LEU A 426 15.17 25.31 2.91
C LEU A 426 16.03 26.26 3.76
N ARG A 427 16.12 27.53 3.34
CA ARG A 427 16.97 28.52 4.00
C ARG A 427 16.52 28.74 5.44
N ARG A 428 17.43 28.53 6.41
CA ARG A 428 17.17 28.80 7.84
C ARG A 428 16.79 30.27 8.11
N ASP A 429 17.28 31.18 7.26
CA ASP A 429 17.19 32.63 7.49
C ASP A 429 16.17 33.36 6.58
N GLY A 430 15.40 32.63 5.75
CA GLY A 430 14.58 33.23 4.70
C GLY A 430 13.19 32.63 4.56
N ILE A 431 12.41 32.64 5.65
CA ILE A 431 10.98 32.25 5.65
C ILE A 431 10.12 33.20 4.79
N SER A 432 10.60 34.41 4.50
CA SER A 432 9.82 35.50 3.88
C SER A 432 9.28 35.16 2.47
N ASP A 433 10.05 34.46 1.64
CA ASP A 433 9.66 34.20 0.24
C ASP A 433 8.65 33.04 0.13
N PHE A 434 8.56 32.18 1.15
CA PHE A 434 7.65 31.02 1.19
C PHE A 434 6.21 31.40 1.54
N LEU A 435 6.03 32.49 2.30
CA LEU A 435 4.74 32.88 2.84
C LEU A 435 3.84 33.64 1.84
N GLN A 436 4.42 34.19 0.77
CA GLN A 436 3.74 35.19 -0.09
C GLN A 436 3.23 34.70 -1.44
N ARG A 437 3.40 33.42 -1.81
CA ARG A 437 2.85 32.92 -3.08
C ARG A 437 1.41 32.44 -2.94
N ASP A 438 0.49 33.32 -3.33
CA ASP A 438 -0.95 33.04 -3.40
C ASP A 438 -1.35 32.22 -4.64
N ASP A 439 -0.41 31.92 -5.55
CA ASP A 439 -0.62 31.20 -6.81
C ASP A 439 -0.45 29.67 -6.70
N CYS A 440 -0.13 29.15 -5.52
CA CYS A 440 0.18 27.75 -5.29
C CYS A 440 -0.74 27.05 -4.27
N PHE A 441 -0.87 25.73 -4.40
CA PHE A 441 -1.47 24.91 -3.35
C PHE A 441 -0.60 24.90 -2.09
N ARG A 442 -1.22 24.95 -0.92
CA ARG A 442 -0.53 24.72 0.36
C ARG A 442 -0.76 23.28 0.79
N LEU A 443 0.31 22.53 1.03
CA LEU A 443 0.24 21.12 1.41
C LEU A 443 0.21 21.00 2.93
N LEU A 444 -0.98 21.21 3.49
CA LEU A 444 -1.19 21.20 4.93
C LEU A 444 -1.32 19.76 5.45
N SER A 445 -0.60 19.43 6.52
CA SER A 445 -0.75 18.18 7.26
C SER A 445 -0.60 18.42 8.75
N TYR A 446 -0.93 17.42 9.58
CA TYR A 446 -0.79 17.57 11.03
C TYR A 446 0.65 17.78 11.44
N THR A 447 0.84 18.53 12.51
CA THR A 447 2.17 18.79 13.04
C THR A 447 2.67 17.63 13.87
N THR A 448 3.93 17.28 13.68
CA THR A 448 4.64 16.22 14.39
C THR A 448 5.95 16.77 14.96
N ILE A 449 6.51 16.07 15.95
CA ILE A 449 7.85 16.37 16.45
C ILE A 449 8.78 15.40 15.72
N ASP A 450 9.67 15.95 14.90
CA ASP A 450 10.72 15.16 14.29
C ASP A 450 11.79 14.83 15.35
N TYR A 451 11.99 13.55 15.62
CA TYR A 451 12.96 13.11 16.64
C TYR A 451 14.41 13.38 16.24
N TYR A 452 14.72 13.36 14.94
CA TYR A 452 16.07 13.53 14.42
C TYR A 452 16.46 15.00 14.42
N LEU A 453 15.58 15.86 13.93
CA LEU A 453 15.80 17.30 13.85
C LEU A 453 15.51 18.01 15.19
N ARG A 454 14.77 17.37 16.09
CA ARG A 454 14.21 18.00 17.31
C ARG A 454 13.39 19.26 17.01
N MET A 455 12.87 19.35 15.79
CA MET A 455 12.06 20.46 15.32
C MET A 455 10.62 20.01 15.12
N LYS A 456 9.69 20.95 15.26
CA LYS A 456 8.30 20.70 14.87
C LYS A 456 8.22 20.79 13.36
N THR A 457 7.69 19.76 12.74
CA THR A 457 7.53 19.66 11.29
C THR A 457 6.10 19.22 10.99
N TYR A 458 5.79 19.08 9.70
CA TYR A 458 4.50 18.58 9.24
C TYR A 458 4.65 17.12 8.82
N GLU A 459 3.66 16.30 9.14
CA GLU A 459 3.71 14.84 8.90
C GLU A 459 3.99 14.50 7.43
N PHE A 460 3.34 15.20 6.50
CA PHE A 460 3.57 15.00 5.06
C PHE A 460 4.96 15.47 4.60
N PHE A 461 5.46 16.56 5.20
CA PHE A 461 6.83 17.03 4.94
C PHE A 461 7.86 16.00 5.41
N ASN A 462 7.67 15.42 6.60
CA ASN A 462 8.53 14.35 7.10
C ASN A 462 8.50 13.12 6.21
N PHE A 463 7.33 12.74 5.70
CA PHE A 463 7.23 11.67 4.72
C PHE A 463 8.02 11.97 3.45
N ILE A 464 7.85 13.17 2.89
CA ILE A 464 8.60 13.62 1.72
C ILE A 464 10.11 13.58 2.01
N TRP A 465 10.53 14.07 3.18
CA TRP A 465 11.89 14.05 3.69
C TRP A 465 12.50 12.64 3.70
N GLU A 466 11.88 11.72 4.43
CA GLU A 466 12.33 10.34 4.58
C GLU A 466 12.40 9.62 3.23
N MET A 467 11.37 9.78 2.41
CA MET A 467 11.35 9.22 1.06
C MET A 467 12.49 9.81 0.23
N GLY A 468 12.59 11.14 0.12
CA GLY A 468 13.64 11.79 -0.64
C GLY A 468 15.04 11.34 -0.23
N PHE A 469 15.30 11.28 1.08
CA PHE A 469 16.60 10.87 1.63
C PHE A 469 16.91 9.39 1.41
N SER A 470 15.92 8.49 1.53
CA SER A 470 16.11 7.06 1.28
C SER A 470 16.54 6.76 -0.16
N TYR A 471 15.99 7.53 -1.09
CA TYR A 471 16.25 7.43 -2.52
C TYR A 471 17.53 8.17 -2.93
N TRP A 472 17.87 9.26 -2.24
CA TRP A 472 19.03 10.09 -2.50
C TRP A 472 20.34 9.32 -2.70
N ASN A 473 20.63 8.38 -1.80
CA ASN A 473 21.91 7.66 -1.80
C ASN A 473 22.01 6.51 -2.83
N LYS A 474 20.91 6.18 -3.51
CA LYS A 474 20.78 4.94 -4.29
C LYS A 474 20.50 5.17 -5.78
N ILE A 475 20.30 6.40 -6.21
CA ILE A 475 19.67 6.67 -7.50
C ILE A 475 20.67 6.84 -8.65
N ASP A 476 20.42 6.07 -9.71
CA ASP A 476 20.76 6.39 -11.08
C ASP A 476 19.61 7.23 -11.67
N GLU A 477 19.92 8.42 -12.22
CA GLU A 477 18.93 9.46 -12.57
C GLU A 477 17.83 8.96 -13.52
N ASP A 478 18.17 8.00 -14.39
CA ASP A 478 17.28 7.49 -15.42
C ASP A 478 16.23 6.51 -14.89
N LEU A 479 16.41 5.96 -13.68
CA LEU A 479 15.55 4.92 -13.10
C LEU A 479 14.54 5.45 -12.07
N ILE A 480 14.48 6.76 -11.84
CA ILE A 480 13.59 7.36 -10.83
C ILE A 480 12.12 7.27 -11.29
N PRO A 481 11.24 6.57 -10.55
CA PRO A 481 9.82 6.52 -10.86
C PRO A 481 9.19 7.92 -10.83
N THR A 482 8.18 8.17 -11.67
CA THR A 482 7.51 9.48 -11.76
C THR A 482 6.98 9.99 -10.41
N GLN A 483 6.47 9.11 -9.56
CA GLN A 483 6.01 9.48 -8.20
C GLN A 483 7.13 10.04 -7.32
N ILE A 484 8.33 9.48 -7.42
CA ILE A 484 9.50 9.98 -6.69
C ILE A 484 9.93 11.35 -7.25
N ARG A 485 9.83 11.58 -8.56
CA ARG A 485 10.05 12.92 -9.15
C ARG A 485 9.03 13.95 -8.67
N VAL A 486 7.76 13.55 -8.50
CA VAL A 486 6.72 14.41 -7.90
C VAL A 486 7.08 14.75 -6.45
N ILE A 487 7.51 13.76 -5.65
CA ILE A 487 8.02 13.97 -4.28
C ILE A 487 9.19 14.95 -4.28
N PHE A 488 10.20 14.75 -5.13
CA PHE A 488 11.32 15.68 -5.28
C PHE A 488 10.88 17.08 -5.74
N THR A 489 9.83 17.18 -6.55
CA THR A 489 9.29 18.48 -6.96
C THR A 489 8.61 19.20 -5.79
N PHE A 490 7.98 18.48 -4.86
CA PHE A 490 7.44 19.09 -3.64
C PHE A 490 8.51 19.64 -2.70
N PHE A 491 9.73 19.12 -2.73
CA PHE A 491 10.87 19.72 -2.04
C PHE A 491 11.35 21.02 -2.68
N SER A 492 10.98 21.29 -3.94
CA SER A 492 11.35 22.56 -4.55
C SER A 492 10.77 23.70 -3.71
N ASN A 493 11.54 24.78 -3.60
CA ASN A 493 11.26 25.94 -2.75
C ASN A 493 9.95 26.71 -3.05
N LYS A 494 9.07 26.18 -3.90
CA LYS A 494 7.84 26.84 -4.32
C LYS A 494 6.62 26.36 -3.55
N GLN A 495 6.65 25.17 -2.94
CA GLN A 495 5.51 24.60 -2.23
C GLN A 495 5.52 25.01 -0.76
N SER A 496 4.41 25.54 -0.25
CA SER A 496 4.26 25.83 1.17
C SER A 496 3.59 24.67 1.92
N PHE A 497 4.11 24.34 3.09
CA PHE A 497 3.54 23.37 4.04
C PHE A 497 2.90 24.05 5.25
N GLU A 498 3.00 25.39 5.33
CA GLU A 498 2.57 26.18 6.47
C GLU A 498 1.21 26.85 6.22
N PRO A 499 0.37 26.98 7.25
CA PRO A 499 -0.91 27.65 7.09
C PRO A 499 -0.73 29.17 6.86
N SER A 500 -1.55 29.76 6.00
CA SER A 500 -1.54 31.19 5.64
C SER A 500 -1.75 32.15 6.79
N SER A 501 -2.43 31.69 7.84
CA SER A 501 -2.63 32.49 9.05
C SER A 501 -1.38 32.67 9.90
N LEU A 502 -0.31 31.89 9.65
CA LEU A 502 0.91 31.92 10.45
C LEU A 502 1.80 33.08 9.98
N THR A 503 2.02 34.05 10.86
CA THR A 503 2.98 35.13 10.59
C THR A 503 4.42 34.62 10.68
N GLU A 504 5.36 35.27 9.99
CA GLU A 504 6.78 34.89 10.05
C GLU A 504 7.33 34.86 11.49
N GLU A 505 6.90 35.80 12.33
CA GLU A 505 7.26 35.86 13.74
C GLU A 505 6.69 34.68 14.55
N GLU A 506 5.48 34.22 14.22
CA GLU A 506 4.89 33.04 14.83
C GLU A 506 5.58 31.76 14.35
N ALA A 507 5.93 31.67 13.07
CA ALA A 507 6.69 30.56 12.50
C ALA A 507 8.07 30.45 13.18
N LYS A 508 8.83 31.55 13.30
CA LYS A 508 10.12 31.58 14.04
C LYS A 508 9.97 31.11 15.49
N LYS A 509 8.91 31.55 16.19
CA LYS A 509 8.60 31.07 17.55
C LYS A 509 8.15 29.60 17.58
N ALA A 510 7.58 29.09 16.48
CA ALA A 510 7.00 27.76 16.43
C ALA A 510 8.05 26.66 16.57
N TYR A 511 9.21 26.87 15.95
CA TYR A 511 10.36 25.96 16.00
C TYR A 511 10.90 25.77 17.42
N GLY A 512 10.85 26.78 18.29
CA GLY A 512 11.39 26.70 19.65
C GLY A 512 10.40 26.32 20.75
N LYS A 513 9.17 26.86 20.75
CA LYS A 513 8.29 26.83 21.95
C LYS A 513 6.78 26.65 21.70
N TYR A 514 6.31 26.60 20.45
CA TYR A 514 4.85 26.52 20.23
C TYR A 514 4.18 25.26 20.79
N GLN A 515 2.92 25.40 21.19
CA GLN A 515 2.07 24.26 21.50
C GLN A 515 1.46 23.71 20.19
N ILE A 516 1.70 22.44 19.90
CA ILE A 516 1.12 21.66 18.77
C ILE A 516 -0.38 21.92 18.53
N PRO A 517 -1.23 22.05 19.57
CA PRO A 517 -2.65 22.34 19.40
C PRO A 517 -2.96 23.62 18.63
N HIS A 518 -2.16 24.68 18.78
CA HIS A 518 -2.43 25.95 18.09
C HIS A 518 -2.20 25.83 16.59
N LEU A 519 -1.10 25.20 16.17
CA LEU A 519 -0.75 25.05 14.76
C LEU A 519 -1.74 24.11 14.04
N ASN A 520 -2.14 23.02 14.70
CA ASN A 520 -3.21 22.15 14.20
C ASN A 520 -4.55 22.91 14.10
N SER A 521 -4.85 23.83 15.04
CA SER A 521 -6.05 24.66 14.95
C SER A 521 -6.00 25.62 13.75
N SER A 522 -4.84 26.21 13.44
CA SER A 522 -4.65 27.06 12.26
C SER A 522 -4.81 26.28 10.96
N ILE A 523 -4.24 25.07 10.87
CA ILE A 523 -4.43 24.18 9.72
C ILE A 523 -5.91 23.84 9.53
N GLU A 524 -6.60 23.45 10.60
CA GLU A 524 -8.05 23.13 10.54
C GLU A 524 -8.88 24.36 10.12
N LYS A 525 -8.55 25.56 10.61
CA LYS A 525 -9.22 26.81 10.19
C LYS A 525 -9.04 27.08 8.71
N GLU A 526 -7.85 26.86 8.16
CA GLU A 526 -7.57 27.09 6.74
C GLU A 526 -8.23 26.06 5.84
N LEU A 527 -8.19 24.78 6.23
CA LEU A 527 -8.91 23.71 5.52
C LEU A 527 -10.42 23.99 5.44
N VAL A 528 -10.99 24.55 6.51
CA VAL A 528 -12.40 24.99 6.53
C VAL A 528 -12.60 26.28 5.72
N ALA A 529 -11.64 27.20 5.72
CA ALA A 529 -11.69 28.46 4.99
C ALA A 529 -11.50 28.31 3.47
N CYS A 530 -11.10 27.11 3.02
CA CYS A 530 -10.93 26.72 1.62
C CYS A 530 -12.17 27.08 0.75
N GLY A 531 -13.36 27.23 1.36
CA GLY A 531 -14.41 28.07 0.79
C GLY A 531 -14.58 29.37 1.59
N LYS A 532 -14.62 30.53 0.92
CA LYS A 532 -15.09 31.79 1.54
C LYS A 532 -16.58 32.04 1.30
N SER A 533 -17.47 31.35 2.02
CA SER A 533 -18.79 31.86 2.41
C SER A 533 -19.35 31.07 3.59
N ARG A 534 -19.88 31.79 4.59
CA ARG A 534 -20.30 31.25 5.88
C ARG A 534 -21.44 30.23 5.67
N HIS A 535 -21.26 29.00 6.20
CA HIS A 535 -22.23 27.90 6.42
C HIS A 535 -22.06 26.66 5.51
N TYR A 536 -21.33 25.62 5.93
CA TYR A 536 -21.01 24.51 5.01
C TYR A 536 -21.79 23.21 5.23
N TYR A 537 -22.87 23.06 4.43
CA TYR A 537 -23.37 21.76 3.96
C TYR A 537 -23.07 21.51 2.46
N TRP A 538 -22.59 22.52 1.72
CA TRP A 538 -22.32 22.42 0.28
C TRP A 538 -20.84 22.32 -0.10
N LEU A 539 -19.90 22.27 0.86
CA LEU A 539 -18.50 22.00 0.54
C LEU A 539 -18.31 20.51 0.32
N GLU A 540 -18.24 20.15 -0.95
CA GLU A 540 -17.72 18.85 -1.35
C GLU A 540 -16.21 18.90 -1.22
N PHE A 541 -15.68 18.13 -0.27
CA PHE A 541 -14.27 17.80 -0.28
C PHE A 541 -14.04 16.65 -1.25
N TYR A 542 -13.07 16.85 -2.14
CA TYR A 542 -12.64 15.82 -3.07
C TYR A 542 -11.43 15.13 -2.46
N LYS A 543 -11.59 13.83 -2.23
CA LYS A 543 -10.52 12.95 -1.82
C LYS A 543 -9.90 12.36 -3.08
N GLU A 544 -8.59 12.42 -3.17
CA GLU A 544 -7.83 11.81 -4.24
C GLU A 544 -7.99 10.28 -4.27
N ASP A 545 -7.95 9.70 -5.47
CA ASP A 545 -7.93 8.24 -5.66
C ASP A 545 -6.50 7.66 -5.60
N GLU A 546 -5.48 8.42 -6.01
CA GLU A 546 -4.08 8.02 -5.89
C GLU A 546 -3.62 8.06 -4.41
N THR A 547 -2.66 7.19 -4.07
CA THR A 547 -2.04 7.14 -2.76
C THR A 547 -0.53 7.20 -2.94
N LEU A 548 0.09 8.28 -2.50
CA LEU A 548 1.52 8.50 -2.59
C LEU A 548 2.26 7.76 -1.48
N GLY A 549 3.33 7.05 -1.87
CA GLY A 549 4.12 6.25 -0.94
C GLY A 549 3.32 5.12 -0.30
N SER A 550 2.44 4.48 -1.05
CA SER A 550 1.70 3.31 -0.56
C SER A 550 2.69 2.23 -0.13
N HIS A 551 2.78 1.99 1.17
CA HIS A 551 3.61 0.98 1.77
C HIS A 551 2.74 0.04 2.60
N PRO A 552 3.08 -1.26 2.66
CA PRO A 552 2.42 -2.16 3.58
C PRO A 552 2.62 -1.65 5.01
N HIS A 553 1.54 -1.71 5.78
CA HIS A 553 1.53 -1.43 7.20
C HIS A 553 0.94 -2.64 7.90
N GLY A 554 1.48 -2.96 9.06
CA GLY A 554 0.99 -4.08 9.84
C GLY A 554 1.97 -4.51 10.91
N ILE A 555 2.01 -5.82 11.15
CA ILE A 555 2.76 -6.41 12.24
C ILE A 555 3.83 -7.33 11.67
N SER A 556 5.07 -7.10 12.09
CA SER A 556 6.24 -7.90 11.78
C SER A 556 6.56 -8.79 12.98
N PHE A 557 6.71 -10.09 12.75
CA PHE A 557 7.14 -11.05 13.76
C PHE A 557 8.54 -11.56 13.40
N VAL A 558 9.54 -11.21 14.21
CA VAL A 558 10.91 -11.73 14.07
C VAL A 558 11.10 -12.89 15.04
N ARG A 559 11.74 -13.97 14.59
CA ARG A 559 11.92 -15.21 15.37
C ARG A 559 10.61 -15.83 15.86
N ALA A 560 9.56 -15.78 15.02
CA ALA A 560 8.24 -16.30 15.40
C ALA A 560 8.23 -17.83 15.56
N GLY A 561 9.06 -18.54 14.80
CA GLY A 561 9.09 -20.01 14.75
C GLY A 561 7.69 -20.58 14.46
N ASP A 562 7.33 -21.65 15.16
CA ASP A 562 6.00 -22.29 15.07
C ASP A 562 4.93 -21.63 15.96
N SER A 563 5.12 -20.39 16.38
CA SER A 563 4.14 -19.71 17.25
C SER A 563 2.78 -19.57 16.55
N SER A 564 1.71 -19.70 17.34
CA SER A 564 0.34 -19.46 16.88
C SER A 564 -0.01 -17.97 16.80
N ILE A 565 0.84 -17.08 17.32
CA ILE A 565 0.57 -15.64 17.40
C ILE A 565 0.47 -14.99 16.01
N PRO A 566 1.44 -15.14 15.07
CA PRO A 566 1.31 -14.57 13.73
C PRO A 566 0.03 -15.04 13.02
N ARG A 567 -0.29 -16.34 13.10
CA ARG A 567 -1.51 -16.93 12.53
C ARG A 567 -2.78 -16.38 13.16
N SER A 568 -2.74 -16.06 14.45
CA SER A 568 -3.88 -15.44 15.14
C SER A 568 -4.12 -14.01 14.66
N PHE A 569 -3.06 -13.22 14.47
CA PHE A 569 -3.17 -11.87 13.90
C PHE A 569 -3.60 -11.88 12.43
N GLU A 570 -3.09 -12.83 11.64
CA GLU A 570 -3.53 -13.08 10.27
C GLU A 570 -5.03 -13.41 10.24
N SER A 571 -5.49 -14.32 11.10
CA SER A 571 -6.93 -14.64 11.21
C SER A 571 -7.78 -13.44 11.64
N LEU A 572 -7.33 -12.62 12.59
CA LEU A 572 -8.03 -11.38 12.99
C LEU A 572 -8.14 -10.37 11.84
N GLN A 573 -7.12 -10.32 10.99
CA GLN A 573 -7.09 -9.47 9.81
C GLN A 573 -8.03 -10.01 8.71
N GLU A 574 -7.92 -11.29 8.36
CA GLU A 574 -8.72 -11.95 7.32
C GLU A 574 -10.22 -11.94 7.66
N THR A 575 -10.56 -12.12 8.93
CA THR A 575 -11.96 -12.05 9.41
C THR A 575 -12.50 -10.62 9.47
N GLY A 576 -11.66 -9.60 9.26
CA GLY A 576 -12.04 -8.18 9.34
C GLY A 576 -12.28 -7.66 10.76
N ILE A 577 -12.00 -8.48 11.78
CA ILE A 577 -12.15 -8.11 13.19
C ILE A 577 -11.18 -6.97 13.52
N LEU A 578 -9.91 -7.10 13.12
CA LEU A 578 -8.89 -6.08 13.36
C LEU A 578 -9.30 -4.72 12.78
N ARG A 579 -9.74 -4.69 11.52
CA ARG A 579 -10.22 -3.48 10.84
C ARG A 579 -11.42 -2.83 11.54
N ARG A 580 -12.37 -3.63 12.04
CA ARG A 580 -13.53 -3.11 12.78
C ARG A 580 -13.12 -2.51 14.13
N ILE A 581 -12.17 -3.14 14.82
CA ILE A 581 -11.66 -2.65 16.09
C ILE A 581 -10.87 -1.36 15.88
N GLU A 582 -9.98 -1.28 14.89
CA GLU A 582 -9.28 -0.05 14.50
C GLU A 582 -10.25 1.09 14.19
N ALA A 583 -11.30 0.82 13.40
CA ALA A 583 -12.32 1.82 13.08
C ALA A 583 -13.04 2.34 14.34
N LYS A 584 -13.35 1.46 15.30
CA LYS A 584 -13.94 1.84 16.59
C LYS A 584 -12.95 2.64 17.44
N PHE A 585 -11.68 2.27 17.45
CA PHE A 585 -10.61 3.01 18.13
C PHE A 585 -10.49 4.43 17.56
N HIS A 586 -10.42 4.57 16.24
CA HIS A 586 -10.42 5.88 15.58
C HIS A 586 -11.66 6.69 15.92
N ALA A 587 -12.87 6.11 15.84
CA ALA A 587 -14.09 6.80 16.24
C ALA A 587 -14.05 7.27 17.71
N SER A 588 -13.52 6.42 18.61
CA SER A 588 -13.40 6.74 20.04
C SER A 588 -12.41 7.87 20.32
N LYS A 589 -11.29 7.93 19.59
CA LYS A 589 -10.26 8.98 19.70
C LYS A 589 -10.83 10.38 19.43
N TYR A 590 -11.83 10.47 18.57
CA TYR A 590 -12.49 11.73 18.23
C TYR A 590 -13.82 11.94 18.98
N THR A 591 -14.23 10.99 19.83
CA THR A 591 -15.43 11.12 20.66
C THR A 591 -15.20 12.22 21.70
N GLY A 592 -16.03 13.27 21.67
CA GLY A 592 -15.90 14.43 22.56
C GLY A 592 -15.08 15.59 22.01
N ARG A 593 -14.44 15.44 20.84
CA ARG A 593 -13.81 16.57 20.15
C ARG A 593 -14.92 17.52 19.70
N LYS A 594 -14.93 18.75 20.21
CA LYS A 594 -15.82 19.80 19.69
C LYS A 594 -15.34 20.11 18.26
N PRO A 595 -16.17 19.89 17.23
CA PRO A 595 -15.75 20.23 15.88
C PRO A 595 -15.44 21.73 15.82
N VAL A 596 -14.32 22.09 15.21
CA VAL A 596 -13.86 23.50 15.11
C VAL A 596 -14.90 24.36 14.40
N VAL A 597 -15.73 23.73 13.57
CA VAL A 597 -16.92 24.31 12.95
C VAL A 597 -18.14 23.64 13.55
N LYS A 598 -19.05 24.42 14.13
CA LYS A 598 -20.35 23.90 14.55
C LYS A 598 -21.11 23.44 13.31
N GLU A 599 -21.22 22.13 13.14
CA GLU A 599 -22.13 21.52 12.17
C GLU A 599 -23.56 21.97 12.51
N ARG A 600 -24.19 22.76 11.65
CA ARG A 600 -25.58 23.14 11.84
C ARG A 600 -26.40 21.92 11.44
N LYS A 601 -26.97 21.17 12.39
CA LYS A 601 -27.96 20.13 12.08
C LYS A 601 -29.15 20.80 11.40
N GLU A 602 -29.20 20.77 10.07
CA GLU A 602 -30.43 21.05 9.34
C GLU A 602 -31.26 19.77 9.27
N ILE A 603 -32.56 19.96 9.45
CA ILE A 603 -33.59 18.96 9.28
C ILE A 603 -33.60 18.62 7.79
N ASP A 604 -33.50 17.34 7.44
CA ASP A 604 -33.67 16.83 6.07
C ASP A 604 -35.01 17.31 5.49
N ILE A 605 -35.02 18.46 4.80
CA ILE A 605 -36.12 18.92 3.95
C ILE A 605 -35.61 19.04 2.52
N TYR A 606 -34.92 18.01 2.05
CA TYR A 606 -34.85 17.75 0.61
C TYR A 606 -35.78 16.57 0.33
N ILE A 607 -37.01 16.89 -0.09
CA ILE A 607 -37.86 15.93 -0.76
C ILE A 607 -37.12 15.54 -2.04
N LYS A 608 -36.42 14.40 -1.99
CA LYS A 608 -35.92 13.70 -3.17
C LYS A 608 -37.13 13.38 -4.04
N MET A 609 -37.39 14.19 -5.06
CA MET A 609 -38.41 13.87 -6.06
C MET A 609 -37.90 12.72 -6.94
N GLU A 610 -38.02 11.49 -6.44
CA GLU A 610 -37.81 10.26 -7.23
C GLU A 610 -39.02 9.94 -8.14
N GLY A 611 -40.02 10.82 -8.21
CA GLY A 611 -41.17 10.73 -9.11
C GLY A 611 -41.03 11.65 -10.33
N GLY A 612 -41.11 11.08 -11.53
CA GLY A 612 -41.11 11.85 -12.78
C GLY A 612 -42.27 12.83 -12.85
N ILE A 613 -42.02 14.03 -13.39
CA ILE A 613 -43.03 15.06 -13.60
C ILE A 613 -43.85 14.66 -14.83
N GLY A 614 -45.17 14.48 -14.64
CA GLY A 614 -46.13 14.31 -15.72
C GLY A 614 -46.81 15.64 -16.00
N THR A 615 -46.69 16.13 -17.23
CA THR A 615 -47.38 17.35 -17.67
C THR A 615 -48.53 16.97 -18.59
N LEU A 616 -49.74 17.43 -18.27
CA LEU A 616 -50.95 17.18 -19.03
C LEU A 616 -51.21 18.35 -19.99
N PHE A 617 -51.24 18.09 -21.29
CA PHE A 617 -51.65 19.08 -22.29
C PHE A 617 -53.04 18.71 -22.81
N ILE A 618 -54.00 19.61 -22.61
CA ILE A 618 -55.38 19.45 -23.09
C ILE A 618 -55.59 20.40 -24.28
N SER A 619 -55.78 19.82 -25.46
CA SER A 619 -56.30 20.48 -26.66
C SER A 619 -57.75 20.05 -26.87
N PRO A 620 -58.61 20.86 -27.55
CA PRO A 620 -60.01 20.50 -27.82
C PRO A 620 -60.20 19.13 -28.48
N ASP A 621 -59.21 18.66 -29.24
CA ASP A 621 -59.30 17.44 -30.04
C ASP A 621 -58.37 16.30 -29.58
N VAL A 622 -57.40 16.56 -28.68
CA VAL A 622 -56.41 15.56 -28.24
C VAL A 622 -55.94 15.83 -26.81
N ILE A 623 -55.91 14.78 -25.98
CA ILE A 623 -55.24 14.79 -24.67
C ILE A 623 -53.86 14.14 -24.85
N LEU A 624 -52.80 14.89 -24.58
CA LEU A 624 -51.42 14.39 -24.66
C LEU A 624 -50.83 14.35 -23.24
N ILE A 625 -50.47 13.15 -22.78
CA ILE A 625 -49.77 12.94 -21.51
C ILE A 625 -48.30 12.70 -21.83
N VAL A 626 -47.45 13.66 -21.52
CA VAL A 626 -45.98 13.51 -21.65
C VAL A 626 -45.43 13.15 -20.28
N ARG A 627 -44.88 11.93 -20.17
CA ARG A 627 -44.18 11.46 -18.99
C ARG A 627 -42.68 11.45 -19.26
N ILE A 628 -41.95 12.37 -18.62
CA ILE A 628 -40.49 12.38 -18.71
C ILE A 628 -39.95 11.50 -17.58
N GLN A 629 -39.29 10.41 -17.94
CA GLN A 629 -38.68 9.48 -16.97
C GLN A 629 -37.18 9.44 -17.20
N LYS A 630 -36.39 9.82 -16.18
CA LYS A 630 -34.94 9.71 -16.22
C LYS A 630 -34.57 8.22 -16.21
N ARG A 631 -34.15 7.69 -17.36
CA ARG A 631 -33.64 6.32 -17.46
C ARG A 631 -32.22 6.32 -16.92
N GLY A 632 -32.02 5.75 -15.72
CA GLY A 632 -30.69 5.59 -15.13
C GLY A 632 -29.82 4.75 -16.07
N THR A 633 -28.81 5.36 -16.68
CA THR A 633 -27.81 4.64 -17.47
C THR A 633 -26.86 3.91 -16.52
N GLY A 634 -27.05 2.59 -16.47
CA GLY A 634 -26.11 1.55 -16.06
C GLY A 634 -24.88 1.93 -15.22
N GLY A 635 -25.00 1.71 -13.91
CA GLY A 635 -23.92 1.25 -13.06
C GLY A 635 -24.48 0.12 -12.20
N LYS A 636 -23.97 -1.12 -12.34
CA LYS A 636 -24.38 -2.26 -11.51
C LYS A 636 -24.04 -1.95 -10.05
N PRO A 637 -24.99 -1.98 -9.10
CA PRO A 637 -24.66 -2.18 -7.70
C PRO A 637 -24.59 -3.69 -7.45
N LEU A 638 -23.38 -4.20 -7.18
CA LEU A 638 -23.24 -5.40 -6.36
C LEU A 638 -23.70 -5.03 -4.94
N PHE A 639 -24.47 -5.92 -4.30
CA PHE A 639 -25.16 -5.82 -3.00
C PHE A 639 -26.62 -5.35 -3.05
N GLU A 640 -27.48 -6.31 -3.39
CA GLU A 640 -28.92 -6.30 -3.14
C GLU A 640 -29.15 -6.56 -1.63
N LYS A 641 -29.43 -5.50 -0.84
CA LYS A 641 -30.08 -5.62 0.47
C LYS A 641 -31.58 -5.42 0.28
N ARG A 642 -32.36 -6.48 0.46
CA ARG A 642 -33.82 -6.41 0.49
C ARG A 642 -34.29 -5.90 1.85
N ALA A 643 -35.05 -4.82 1.85
CA ALA A 643 -35.89 -4.40 2.98
C ALA A 643 -37.33 -4.32 2.46
N CYS A 644 -38.19 -5.27 2.87
CA CYS A 644 -39.62 -5.22 2.57
C CYS A 644 -40.30 -4.25 3.54
N GLN A 645 -40.76 -3.10 3.03
CA GLN A 645 -41.55 -2.14 3.79
C GLN A 645 -43.02 -2.22 3.35
N LYS A 646 -43.90 -2.46 4.32
CA LYS A 646 -45.31 -2.80 4.14
C LYS A 646 -46.16 -1.56 3.79
N PHE A 647 -46.72 -1.50 2.59
CA PHE A 647 -47.77 -0.52 2.25
C PHE A 647 -49.14 -1.07 2.63
N LYS A 648 -49.86 -0.39 3.53
CA LYS A 648 -51.28 -0.64 3.82
C LYS A 648 -52.12 0.29 2.93
N GLY A 649 -52.66 -0.24 1.85
CA GLY A 649 -53.63 0.43 0.99
C GLY A 649 -54.43 -0.60 0.21
N SER A 650 -55.75 -0.43 0.19
CA SER A 650 -56.77 -1.30 -0.42
C SER A 650 -56.41 -1.75 -1.84
N VAL A 651 -55.80 -2.92 -1.97
CA VAL A 651 -55.61 -3.61 -3.25
C VAL A 651 -56.02 -5.07 -3.05
N GLY A 652 -56.84 -5.58 -3.96
CA GLY A 652 -57.57 -6.84 -3.84
C GLY A 652 -56.70 -8.06 -3.48
N SER A 653 -57.33 -9.00 -2.78
CA SER A 653 -56.75 -10.20 -2.12
C SER A 653 -55.86 -11.08 -3.01
N HIS A 654 -55.96 -10.95 -4.33
CA HIS A 654 -55.15 -11.72 -5.27
C HIS A 654 -53.71 -11.20 -5.43
N ILE A 655 -53.43 -9.93 -5.09
CA ILE A 655 -52.10 -9.31 -5.17
C ILE A 655 -51.34 -9.48 -3.85
N GLU A 656 -52.03 -9.46 -2.71
CA GLU A 656 -51.44 -9.68 -1.38
C GLU A 656 -50.87 -11.10 -1.24
N LYS A 657 -51.49 -12.10 -1.87
CA LYS A 657 -50.98 -13.49 -1.87
C LYS A 657 -49.66 -13.63 -2.64
N ARG A 658 -49.50 -12.95 -3.79
CA ARG A 658 -48.21 -12.93 -4.52
C ARG A 658 -47.13 -12.12 -3.80
N TYR A 659 -47.50 -11.07 -3.07
CA TYR A 659 -46.57 -10.26 -2.31
C TYR A 659 -45.95 -11.06 -1.14
N ASN A 660 -46.75 -11.85 -0.42
CA ASN A 660 -46.25 -12.71 0.66
C ASN A 660 -45.41 -13.91 0.17
N GLU A 661 -45.61 -14.36 -1.07
CA GLU A 661 -44.83 -15.47 -1.64
C GLU A 661 -43.47 -15.02 -2.21
N THR A 662 -43.23 -13.71 -2.39
CA THR A 662 -42.06 -13.20 -3.14
C THR A 662 -41.07 -12.35 -2.29
N CYS A 663 -41.38 -11.96 -1.05
CA CYS A 663 -40.59 -11.01 -0.23
C CYS A 663 -39.49 -11.62 0.69
#